data_AF-A0A0K1EP38-F1
#
_entry.id   AF-A0A0K1EP38-F1
#
_cell.length_a   1.000
_cell.length_b   1.000
_cell.length_c   1.000
_cell.angle_alpha   90.00
_cell.angle_beta   90.00
_cell.angle_gamma   90.00
#
_symmetry.space_group_name_H-M   'P 1'
#
loop_
_entity.id
_entity.type
_entity.pdbx_description
1 polymer ?
#
loop_
_entity_poly.entity_id
_entity_poly.type
_entity_poly.pdbx_seq_one_letter_code
_entity_poly.pdbx_strand_id
1 'polypeptide(L)'
;MAILELTIASGEAFHVTRFAVREAVSSPFTVSIWARHADASLPLGNLIGQTATFRMVAGYAQVRGGGARTITGIISYAEQAHGLSPEIGQKGLSTYMFRIVPPLWQLQQRRGNRIYQHLSIPDIIDALLAEWQITPTWQIDRGQYPKLEFKVQYAESDYEFLSRLLEEAGIAFTFPEGEGGPTLTFSDRLEANEARAGTPVYIEDPEQTTEQERVTQVRFGREVRPGATMLRDVDFRNPAYALFGNAPPVDEMERRYEQVHYRPGGFLAETGRGGNTPVADDQGPARHDEKHGEGLAGRALEGERAGMRYVAFESNVLDLAPGAVLSIEDHPHPELSSSRRLLVLETSLEGAPEAEWVLTAHTTFADAPYRPPRRTAKPLIQGVQSATVVGPRGQEIHTDEFGRVRVQFHWDREGKRDQRSSCWIRASHGWAGSGFGWMALPRVGQEILISFLQGDPDQPMLAGHVYNAVQQVPYKLPDHKTRSTWKSDSSLGGGGFNEIMFEDLAGSELVWQQAQKDRLRLVRNDEQITVVHDRQKQVNNDEADETEGHRKRWVGKDLDTITQRHRRERVEGDDHLIVKGSRRHTIDGNRSLTVAQERHQKIEGRYASKANEQLHVVAGETLVGEGADDVTLKGPGGFLRMDASGITIKGTVVKINVGGSPGRGRGSRPELPALALQAPKAEVQAGATKAAGPSRAMVQEGAKPDTPKAERLAARKQLIADARARAEELPPNSPERQRLLAAADRLERNNHSVEMARLSQSVYDDEGAPEGWRRIPPEEMPPGLRDQVWEDKDSGFYAAMYESDDGQKVVAFRGTNEAKDWKTNIPQGLGMETDQYNHAHHIGQAMRNTYGPDGFEITGHSLGGGLASMAVVTSGAQGTTFNSAGLHPRTARRVGADFSRGADLIETYGVAGEVLTSVQTVPVMRQAMGKWHDLPAIGPGMGGTTGQGAMKGAGAGAAIGGAIGGAKGALIGGAIGGIGGGVVSMAKLSVERHGMDYVINGIESQKTEDIETMQTGTP
;
A
#
# COMPACT_ATOMS: atom_id res chain seq x y z
N MET A 1 -74.14 31.09 -7.55
CA MET A 1 -74.12 29.88 -6.70
C MET A 1 -72.91 29.07 -7.12
N ALA A 2 -72.24 28.44 -6.16
CA ALA A 2 -71.08 27.62 -6.46
C ALA A 2 -71.49 26.33 -7.19
N ILE A 3 -70.67 25.89 -8.16
CA ILE A 3 -70.89 24.66 -8.94
C ILE A 3 -69.73 23.72 -8.64
N LEU A 4 -70.05 22.48 -8.22
CA LEU A 4 -69.09 21.40 -7.99
C LEU A 4 -69.47 20.21 -8.87
N GLU A 5 -68.59 19.85 -9.81
CA GLU A 5 -68.79 18.78 -10.77
C GLU A 5 -67.67 17.74 -10.61
N LEU A 6 -68.04 16.48 -10.36
CA LEU A 6 -67.12 15.35 -10.39
C LEU A 6 -67.47 14.46 -11.58
N THR A 7 -66.54 14.33 -12.51
CA THR A 7 -66.64 13.44 -13.66
C THR A 7 -65.64 12.31 -13.48
N ILE A 8 -66.12 11.05 -13.47
CA ILE A 8 -65.26 9.86 -13.47
C ILE A 8 -65.40 9.18 -14.83
N ALA A 9 -64.29 8.67 -15.38
CA ALA A 9 -64.28 8.01 -16.68
C ALA A 9 -65.26 6.82 -16.81
N SER A 10 -65.71 6.23 -15.69
CA SER A 10 -66.75 5.20 -15.66
C SER A 10 -68.15 5.71 -16.02
N GLY A 11 -68.38 7.03 -16.07
CA GLY A 11 -69.66 7.65 -16.44
C GLY A 11 -70.66 7.81 -15.29
N GLU A 12 -70.28 7.42 -14.08
CA GLU A 12 -71.11 7.58 -12.86
C GLU A 12 -71.27 9.05 -12.47
N ALA A 13 -72.48 9.46 -12.08
CA ALA A 13 -72.80 10.86 -11.76
C ALA A 13 -72.94 11.08 -10.25
N PHE A 14 -71.98 11.80 -9.65
CA PHE A 14 -71.91 12.03 -8.21
C PHE A 14 -72.32 13.45 -7.82
N HIS A 15 -73.04 13.57 -6.70
CA HIS A 15 -73.33 14.88 -6.09
C HIS A 15 -72.32 15.22 -5.00
N VAL A 16 -71.38 16.12 -5.26
CA VAL A 16 -70.33 16.52 -4.31
C VAL A 16 -70.94 17.25 -3.10
N THR A 17 -70.58 16.82 -1.89
CA THR A 17 -71.03 17.43 -0.62
C THR A 17 -69.91 18.15 0.12
N ARG A 18 -68.66 17.71 -0.04
CA ARG A 18 -67.47 18.32 0.54
C ARG A 18 -66.26 18.01 -0.33
N PHE A 19 -65.29 18.90 -0.36
CA PHE A 19 -63.99 18.65 -0.95
C PHE A 19 -62.84 19.25 -0.13
N ALA A 20 -61.65 18.70 -0.33
CA ALA A 20 -60.39 19.24 0.17
C ALA A 20 -59.29 18.99 -0.87
N VAL A 21 -58.60 20.04 -1.29
CA VAL A 21 -57.49 20.01 -2.25
C VAL A 21 -56.22 20.41 -1.50
N ARG A 22 -55.15 19.64 -1.65
CA ARG A 22 -53.81 19.96 -1.14
C ARG A 22 -52.80 19.82 -2.25
N GLU A 23 -51.98 20.85 -2.43
CA GLU A 23 -50.94 20.88 -3.46
C GLU A 23 -49.69 21.53 -2.88
N ALA A 24 -48.51 21.04 -3.27
CA ALA A 24 -47.26 21.70 -2.92
C ALA A 24 -46.21 21.52 -4.03
N VAL A 25 -45.27 22.44 -4.11
CA VAL A 25 -44.09 22.32 -4.99
C VAL A 25 -43.32 21.07 -4.60
N SER A 26 -42.92 20.30 -5.60
CA SER A 26 -42.24 19.02 -5.46
C SER A 26 -43.00 18.01 -4.59
N SER A 27 -44.34 17.99 -4.69
CA SER A 27 -45.20 16.99 -4.06
C SER A 27 -46.41 16.65 -4.93
N PRO A 28 -46.82 15.37 -5.03
CA PRO A 28 -48.08 14.99 -5.66
C PRO A 28 -49.27 15.69 -4.98
N PHE A 29 -50.15 16.31 -5.77
CA PHE A 29 -51.38 16.86 -5.21
C PHE A 29 -52.32 15.75 -4.72
N THR A 30 -53.24 16.11 -3.83
CA THR A 30 -54.31 15.24 -3.36
C THR A 30 -55.63 16.00 -3.34
N VAL A 31 -56.66 15.44 -3.98
CA VAL A 31 -58.03 15.94 -3.92
C VAL A 31 -58.90 14.88 -3.24
N SER A 32 -59.44 15.21 -2.07
CA SER A 32 -60.39 14.38 -1.34
C SER A 32 -61.80 14.90 -1.58
N ILE A 33 -62.69 14.04 -2.05
CA ILE A 33 -64.07 14.41 -2.42
C ILE A 33 -65.03 13.49 -1.67
N TRP A 34 -65.98 14.07 -0.96
CA TRP A 34 -67.15 13.36 -0.45
C TRP A 34 -68.31 13.66 -1.38
N ALA A 35 -68.94 12.62 -1.90
CA ALA A 35 -70.04 12.76 -2.83
C ALA A 35 -71.13 11.70 -2.59
N ARG A 36 -72.36 12.04 -2.96
CA ARG A 36 -73.53 11.19 -2.81
C ARG A 36 -73.90 10.53 -4.13
N HIS A 37 -74.32 9.27 -4.06
CA HIS A 37 -74.79 8.47 -5.19
C HIS A 37 -76.05 7.68 -4.84
N ALA A 38 -76.89 7.40 -5.84
CA ALA A 38 -78.14 6.67 -5.66
C ALA A 38 -77.93 5.16 -5.48
N ASP A 39 -76.98 4.59 -6.21
CA ASP A 39 -76.57 3.19 -6.02
C ASP A 39 -75.70 3.06 -4.77
N ALA A 40 -76.13 2.21 -3.83
CA ALA A 40 -75.43 1.88 -2.60
C ALA A 40 -74.44 0.71 -2.76
N SER A 41 -74.38 0.09 -3.94
CA SER A 41 -73.64 -1.15 -4.23
C SER A 41 -72.56 -0.99 -5.30
N LEU A 42 -72.12 0.25 -5.56
CA LEU A 42 -71.09 0.54 -6.55
C LEU A 42 -69.83 -0.31 -6.36
N PRO A 43 -69.33 -1.00 -7.42
CA PRO A 43 -68.14 -1.82 -7.33
C PRO A 43 -66.88 -0.92 -7.26
N LEU A 44 -66.45 -0.59 -6.05
CA LEU A 44 -65.33 0.34 -5.79
C LEU A 44 -64.05 -0.04 -6.56
N GLY A 45 -63.77 -1.34 -6.73
CA GLY A 45 -62.62 -1.82 -7.48
C GLY A 45 -62.58 -1.38 -8.95
N ASN A 46 -63.74 -1.11 -9.57
CA ASN A 46 -63.82 -0.61 -10.95
C ASN A 46 -63.53 0.89 -11.05
N LEU A 47 -63.62 1.62 -9.92
CA LEU A 47 -63.37 3.06 -9.85
C LEU A 47 -61.88 3.36 -9.57
N ILE A 48 -61.19 2.48 -8.83
CA ILE A 48 -59.75 2.63 -8.57
C ILE A 48 -58.96 2.66 -9.88
N GLY A 49 -58.06 3.62 -10.02
CA GLY A 49 -57.20 3.82 -11.19
C GLY A 49 -57.87 4.56 -12.35
N GLN A 50 -59.19 4.79 -12.30
CA GLN A 50 -59.89 5.57 -13.33
C GLN A 50 -59.50 7.04 -13.26
N THR A 51 -59.49 7.70 -14.42
CA THR A 51 -59.35 9.15 -14.51
C THR A 51 -60.59 9.82 -13.89
N ALA A 52 -60.37 10.82 -13.06
CA ALA A 52 -61.40 11.66 -12.46
C ALA A 52 -61.03 13.13 -12.60
N THR A 53 -62.01 13.93 -13.00
CA THR A 53 -61.91 15.38 -13.15
C THR A 53 -62.86 16.04 -12.16
N PHE A 54 -62.30 16.87 -11.29
CA PHE A 54 -63.05 17.69 -10.35
C PHE A 54 -63.01 19.15 -10.81
N ARG A 55 -64.17 19.70 -11.13
CA ARG A 55 -64.35 21.08 -11.54
C ARG A 55 -65.14 21.83 -10.48
N MET A 56 -64.62 22.98 -10.08
CA MET A 56 -65.24 23.86 -9.09
C MET A 56 -65.39 25.26 -9.67
N VAL A 57 -66.50 25.92 -9.41
CA VAL A 57 -66.77 27.31 -9.80
C VAL A 57 -67.37 28.03 -8.60
N ALA A 58 -66.68 29.02 -8.04
CA ALA A 58 -67.22 29.77 -6.89
C ALA A 58 -68.38 30.71 -7.26
N GLY A 59 -68.39 31.24 -8.49
CA GLY A 59 -69.47 32.10 -8.98
C GLY A 59 -69.39 33.55 -8.50
N TYR A 60 -68.19 34.05 -8.19
CA TYR A 60 -67.94 35.46 -7.88
C TYR A 60 -67.89 36.30 -9.17
N ALA A 61 -68.62 37.42 -9.23
CA ALA A 61 -68.79 38.19 -10.47
C ALA A 61 -67.57 39.02 -10.90
N GLN A 62 -66.69 39.42 -9.96
CA GLN A 62 -65.47 40.20 -10.24
C GLN A 62 -64.17 39.39 -10.07
N VAL A 63 -64.25 38.05 -10.07
CA VAL A 63 -63.09 37.14 -10.04
C VAL A 63 -62.82 36.58 -11.44
N ARG A 64 -61.54 36.47 -11.80
CA ARG A 64 -61.14 35.96 -13.11
C ARG A 64 -61.68 34.54 -13.34
N GLY A 65 -62.20 34.29 -14.55
CA GLY A 65 -62.79 32.99 -14.90
C GLY A 65 -64.03 32.58 -14.08
N GLY A 66 -64.66 33.52 -13.36
CA GLY A 66 -65.79 33.23 -12.46
C GLY A 66 -65.38 32.45 -11.21
N GLY A 67 -64.08 32.42 -10.88
CA GLY A 67 -63.52 31.56 -9.84
C GLY A 67 -63.66 30.08 -10.21
N ALA A 68 -63.42 29.72 -11.47
CA ALA A 68 -63.41 28.34 -11.92
C ALA A 68 -62.01 27.71 -11.79
N ARG A 69 -61.95 26.44 -11.38
CA ARG A 69 -60.72 25.63 -11.34
C ARG A 69 -61.05 24.19 -11.71
N THR A 70 -60.19 23.55 -12.49
CA THR A 70 -60.33 22.13 -12.83
C THR A 70 -59.09 21.35 -12.43
N ILE A 71 -59.26 20.21 -11.77
CA ILE A 71 -58.17 19.31 -11.38
C ILE A 71 -58.50 17.91 -11.91
N THR A 72 -57.60 17.36 -12.72
CA THR A 72 -57.73 16.01 -13.28
C THR A 72 -56.63 15.12 -12.73
N GLY A 73 -56.97 13.90 -12.33
CA GLY A 73 -56.02 12.90 -11.88
C GLY A 73 -56.62 11.49 -11.94
N ILE A 74 -56.05 10.56 -11.17
CA ILE A 74 -56.52 9.18 -11.05
C ILE A 74 -57.05 8.91 -9.64
N ILE A 75 -58.04 8.03 -9.52
CA ILE A 75 -58.58 7.62 -8.23
C ILE A 75 -57.63 6.63 -7.56
N SER A 76 -56.95 7.05 -6.50
CA SER A 76 -56.06 6.20 -5.69
C SER A 76 -56.79 5.48 -4.55
N TYR A 77 -57.93 6.03 -4.11
CA TYR A 77 -58.71 5.50 -3.01
C TYR A 77 -60.19 5.80 -3.22
N ALA A 78 -61.03 4.82 -2.90
CA ALA A 78 -62.48 4.92 -2.92
C ALA A 78 -63.05 4.18 -1.70
N GLU A 79 -63.97 4.83 -0.99
CA GLU A 79 -64.62 4.30 0.20
C GLU A 79 -66.11 4.61 0.14
N GLN A 80 -66.95 3.68 0.60
CA GLN A 80 -68.33 4.00 0.95
C GLN A 80 -68.37 4.43 2.42
N ALA A 81 -68.28 5.74 2.66
CA ALA A 81 -68.27 6.32 4.00
C ALA A 81 -69.60 6.12 4.75
N HIS A 82 -70.71 6.06 4.02
CA HIS A 82 -72.02 5.76 4.59
C HIS A 82 -72.94 5.09 3.55
N GLY A 83 -73.35 3.85 3.80
CA GLY A 83 -74.33 3.13 2.99
C GLY A 83 -75.75 3.35 3.49
N LEU A 84 -76.64 3.77 2.60
CA LEU A 84 -78.07 3.85 2.88
C LEU A 84 -78.82 2.89 1.96
N SER A 85 -79.63 2.01 2.54
CA SER A 85 -80.67 1.26 1.82
C SER A 85 -82.02 1.92 2.10
N PRO A 86 -82.50 2.82 1.23
CA PRO A 86 -83.77 3.50 1.46
C PRO A 86 -84.95 2.52 1.48
N GLU A 87 -85.87 2.69 2.42
CA GLU A 87 -87.17 1.98 2.43
C GLU A 87 -88.04 2.40 1.23
N ILE A 88 -89.01 1.56 0.84
CA ILE A 88 -89.91 1.82 -0.30
C ILE A 88 -90.62 3.17 -0.09
N GLY A 89 -90.29 4.17 -0.93
CA GLY A 89 -90.85 5.52 -0.88
C GLY A 89 -89.94 6.60 -0.27
N GLN A 90 -88.79 6.23 0.32
CA GLN A 90 -87.80 7.20 0.81
C GLN A 90 -86.68 7.45 -0.22
N LYS A 91 -86.20 8.69 -0.30
CA LYS A 91 -84.99 9.05 -1.06
C LYS A 91 -83.81 9.09 -0.08
N GLY A 92 -82.95 8.07 -0.12
CA GLY A 92 -81.66 8.04 0.59
C GLY A 92 -80.52 7.89 -0.40
N LEU A 93 -79.44 8.64 -0.22
CA LEU A 93 -78.25 8.55 -1.08
C LEU A 93 -77.06 8.06 -0.24
N SER A 94 -76.34 7.06 -0.75
CA SER A 94 -75.11 6.60 -0.10
C SER A 94 -73.99 7.63 -0.31
N THR A 95 -73.13 7.80 0.68
CA THR A 95 -71.98 8.73 0.63
C THR A 95 -70.70 7.95 0.36
N TYR A 96 -69.96 8.42 -0.64
CA TYR A 96 -68.68 7.90 -1.08
C TYR A 96 -67.59 8.95 -0.87
N MET A 97 -66.38 8.49 -0.57
CA MET A 97 -65.18 9.30 -0.48
C MET A 97 -64.19 8.83 -1.55
N PHE A 98 -63.69 9.77 -2.35
CA PHE A 98 -62.69 9.53 -3.38
C PHE A 98 -61.43 10.34 -3.10
N ARG A 99 -60.26 9.73 -3.33
CA ARG A 99 -58.97 10.43 -3.36
C ARG A 99 -58.40 10.44 -4.78
N ILE A 100 -58.36 11.61 -5.38
CA ILE A 100 -57.78 11.85 -6.70
C ILE A 100 -56.34 12.36 -6.52
N VAL A 101 -55.39 11.77 -7.25
CA VAL A 101 -53.95 12.08 -7.21
C VAL A 101 -53.41 12.19 -8.63
N PRO A 102 -52.24 12.82 -8.88
CA PRO A 102 -51.64 12.80 -10.21
C PRO A 102 -51.15 11.39 -10.58
N PRO A 103 -51.01 11.06 -11.88
CA PRO A 103 -50.38 9.81 -12.32
C PRO A 103 -49.00 9.56 -11.70
N LEU A 104 -48.24 10.62 -11.40
CA LEU A 104 -46.94 10.54 -10.71
C LEU A 104 -47.00 9.76 -9.39
N TRP A 105 -48.14 9.76 -8.68
CA TRP A 105 -48.32 9.01 -7.44
C TRP A 105 -48.09 7.50 -7.60
N GLN A 106 -48.32 6.94 -8.79
CA GLN A 106 -48.12 5.52 -9.07
C GLN A 106 -46.66 5.08 -8.86
N LEU A 107 -45.70 5.99 -9.02
CA LEU A 107 -44.27 5.72 -8.78
C LEU A 107 -43.98 5.40 -7.31
N GLN A 108 -44.87 5.75 -6.37
CA GLN A 108 -44.75 5.37 -4.95
C GLN A 108 -45.03 3.88 -4.73
N GLN A 109 -45.67 3.20 -5.69
CA GLN A 109 -46.12 1.82 -5.55
C GLN A 109 -45.08 0.80 -6.01
N ARG A 110 -44.13 1.19 -6.88
CA ARG A 110 -43.05 0.31 -7.36
C ARG A 110 -41.75 0.64 -6.65
N ARG A 111 -41.12 -0.39 -6.08
CA ARG A 111 -39.81 -0.34 -5.43
C ARG A 111 -38.87 -1.32 -6.11
N GLY A 112 -37.64 -0.88 -6.39
CA GLY A 112 -36.71 -1.65 -7.21
C GLY A 112 -35.24 -1.36 -6.92
N ASN A 113 -34.38 -2.06 -7.68
CA ASN A 113 -32.95 -1.80 -7.73
C ASN A 113 -32.53 -1.67 -9.19
N ARG A 114 -31.85 -0.58 -9.55
CA ARG A 114 -31.45 -0.27 -10.93
C ARG A 114 -30.15 0.50 -10.97
N ILE A 115 -29.45 0.38 -12.09
CA ILE A 115 -28.20 1.07 -12.37
C ILE A 115 -28.39 1.93 -13.62
N TYR A 116 -28.12 3.22 -13.48
CA TYR A 116 -28.07 4.20 -14.56
C TYR A 116 -26.62 4.64 -14.77
N GLN A 117 -26.16 4.62 -16.02
CA GLN A 117 -24.77 4.92 -16.37
C GLN A 117 -24.70 5.88 -17.55
N HIS A 118 -23.79 6.84 -17.48
CA HIS A 118 -23.50 7.80 -18.55
C HIS A 118 -24.73 8.64 -18.98
N LEU A 119 -25.58 8.97 -18.00
CA LEU A 119 -26.80 9.76 -18.16
C LEU A 119 -26.77 10.98 -17.23
N SER A 120 -27.36 12.09 -17.67
CA SER A 120 -27.63 13.23 -16.78
C SER A 120 -28.85 12.95 -15.90
N ILE A 121 -29.03 13.68 -14.79
CA ILE A 121 -30.23 13.54 -13.95
C ILE A 121 -31.53 13.69 -14.77
N PRO A 122 -31.70 14.72 -15.62
CA PRO A 122 -32.87 14.81 -16.48
C PRO A 122 -33.10 13.59 -17.38
N ASP A 123 -32.04 13.02 -17.97
CA ASP A 123 -32.16 11.84 -18.82
C ASP A 123 -32.56 10.57 -18.03
N ILE A 124 -32.10 10.45 -16.78
CA ILE A 124 -32.53 9.37 -15.86
C ILE A 124 -34.02 9.51 -15.54
N ILE A 125 -34.48 10.74 -15.26
CA ILE A 125 -35.89 11.02 -14.96
C ILE A 125 -36.78 10.72 -16.18
N ASP A 126 -36.36 11.12 -17.39
CA ASP A 126 -37.10 10.78 -18.62
C ASP A 126 -37.21 9.27 -18.82
N ALA A 127 -36.10 8.53 -18.66
CA ALA A 127 -36.11 7.07 -18.79
C ALA A 127 -37.05 6.41 -17.78
N LEU A 128 -37.05 6.89 -16.53
CA LEU A 128 -37.94 6.40 -15.49
C LEU A 128 -39.42 6.69 -15.80
N LEU A 129 -39.75 7.93 -16.18
CA LEU A 129 -41.14 8.35 -16.45
C LEU A 129 -41.70 7.71 -17.72
N ALA A 130 -40.87 7.42 -18.73
CA ALA A 130 -41.27 6.74 -19.95
C ALA A 130 -41.87 5.35 -19.67
N GLU A 131 -41.35 4.62 -18.68
CA GLU A 131 -41.91 3.32 -18.27
C GLU A 131 -43.34 3.43 -17.71
N TRP A 132 -43.67 4.60 -17.14
CA TRP A 132 -45.00 4.92 -16.61
C TRP A 132 -45.88 5.66 -17.61
N GLN A 133 -45.41 5.86 -18.85
CA GLN A 133 -46.12 6.61 -19.89
C GLN A 133 -46.46 8.05 -19.46
N ILE A 134 -45.62 8.64 -18.61
CA ILE A 134 -45.75 10.03 -18.16
C ILE A 134 -44.82 10.88 -19.00
N THR A 135 -45.37 11.86 -19.72
CA THR A 135 -44.57 12.84 -20.47
C THR A 135 -44.49 14.15 -19.70
N PRO A 136 -43.31 14.52 -19.17
CA PRO A 136 -43.15 15.79 -18.47
C PRO A 136 -42.87 16.95 -19.42
N THR A 137 -43.09 18.17 -18.93
CA THR A 137 -42.57 19.40 -19.54
C THR A 137 -41.32 19.85 -18.82
N TRP A 138 -40.24 20.11 -19.56
CA TRP A 138 -38.97 20.58 -19.00
C TRP A 138 -38.78 22.08 -19.27
N GLN A 139 -38.59 22.86 -18.22
CA GLN A 139 -38.27 24.29 -18.25
C GLN A 139 -36.89 24.51 -17.60
N ILE A 140 -35.88 23.83 -18.13
CA ILE A 140 -34.50 23.89 -17.66
C ILE A 140 -33.55 24.01 -18.83
N ASP A 141 -32.34 24.50 -18.57
CA ASP A 141 -31.22 24.36 -19.50
C ASP A 141 -30.50 23.03 -19.25
N ARG A 142 -30.79 22.02 -20.08
CA ARG A 142 -30.19 20.68 -19.95
C ARG A 142 -28.65 20.69 -20.01
N GLY A 143 -28.04 21.68 -20.67
CA GLY A 143 -26.58 21.79 -20.76
C GLY A 143 -25.88 22.01 -19.41
N GLN A 144 -26.62 22.42 -18.38
CA GLN A 144 -26.09 22.66 -17.02
C GLN A 144 -25.98 21.37 -16.18
N TYR A 145 -26.57 20.27 -16.65
CA TYR A 145 -26.63 19.00 -15.93
C TYR A 145 -25.71 17.99 -16.62
N PRO A 146 -24.48 17.77 -16.09
CA PRO A 146 -23.54 16.86 -16.73
C PRO A 146 -24.02 15.41 -16.61
N LYS A 147 -23.51 14.56 -17.51
CA LYS A 147 -23.67 13.11 -17.38
C LYS A 147 -22.87 12.59 -16.20
N LEU A 148 -23.37 11.51 -15.61
CA LEU A 148 -22.81 10.88 -14.43
C LEU A 148 -22.38 9.47 -14.78
N GLU A 149 -21.20 9.04 -14.30
CA GLU A 149 -20.67 7.70 -14.59
C GLU A 149 -21.63 6.61 -14.08
N PHE A 150 -22.15 6.80 -12.87
CA PHE A 150 -22.87 5.76 -12.14
C PHE A 150 -23.86 6.36 -11.14
N LYS A 151 -25.14 6.00 -11.25
CA LYS A 151 -26.20 6.30 -10.29
C LYS A 151 -27.07 5.06 -10.08
N VAL A 152 -27.34 4.74 -8.83
CA VAL A 152 -28.06 3.53 -8.43
C VAL A 152 -29.36 3.91 -7.75
N GLN A 153 -30.47 3.34 -8.19
CA GLN A 153 -31.70 3.21 -7.41
C GLN A 153 -31.54 1.96 -6.55
N TYR A 154 -31.53 2.07 -5.23
CA TYR A 154 -31.32 0.91 -4.36
C TYR A 154 -32.38 0.83 -3.26
N ALA A 155 -33.21 -0.21 -3.30
CA ALA A 155 -34.24 -0.47 -2.32
C ALA A 155 -35.05 0.79 -2.00
N GLU A 156 -35.48 1.53 -3.00
CA GLU A 156 -36.29 2.74 -2.88
C GLU A 156 -37.37 2.75 -3.97
N SER A 157 -38.48 3.43 -3.71
CA SER A 157 -39.53 3.58 -4.72
C SER A 157 -39.04 4.43 -5.89
N ASP A 158 -39.69 4.30 -7.05
CA ASP A 158 -39.40 5.15 -8.21
C ASP A 158 -39.62 6.63 -7.86
N TYR A 159 -40.60 6.93 -7.01
CA TYR A 159 -40.89 8.29 -6.57
C TYR A 159 -39.78 8.84 -5.66
N GLU A 160 -39.28 8.05 -4.70
CA GLU A 160 -38.17 8.46 -3.83
C GLU A 160 -36.90 8.69 -4.65
N PHE A 161 -36.60 7.79 -5.59
CA PHE A 161 -35.46 7.94 -6.51
C PHE A 161 -35.56 9.21 -7.35
N LEU A 162 -36.72 9.45 -7.97
CA LEU A 162 -37.00 10.67 -8.72
C LEU A 162 -36.85 11.91 -7.84
N SER A 163 -37.45 11.90 -6.65
CA SER A 163 -37.47 13.06 -5.75
C SER A 163 -36.07 13.43 -5.29
N ARG A 164 -35.27 12.47 -4.79
CA ARG A 164 -33.90 12.78 -4.32
C ARG A 164 -32.97 13.24 -5.45
N LEU A 165 -33.16 12.76 -6.68
CA LEU A 165 -32.36 13.20 -7.83
C LEU A 165 -32.73 14.63 -8.24
N LEU A 166 -34.01 14.96 -8.27
CA LEU A 166 -34.48 16.32 -8.52
C LEU A 166 -34.02 17.28 -7.41
N GLU A 167 -34.06 16.84 -6.15
CA GLU A 167 -33.53 17.59 -5.01
C GLU A 167 -32.01 17.83 -5.12
N GLU A 168 -31.22 16.84 -5.56
CA GLU A 168 -29.77 16.97 -5.81
C GLU A 168 -29.46 17.92 -6.97
N ALA A 169 -30.26 17.82 -8.04
CA ALA A 169 -30.19 18.68 -9.21
C ALA A 169 -30.72 20.10 -8.95
N GLY A 170 -31.48 20.31 -7.86
CA GLY A 170 -32.12 21.59 -7.57
C GLY A 170 -33.31 21.90 -8.49
N ILE A 171 -33.93 20.87 -9.05
CA ILE A 171 -35.06 20.96 -9.98
C ILE A 171 -36.34 20.71 -9.18
N ALA A 172 -37.25 21.67 -9.18
CA ALA A 172 -38.56 21.52 -8.57
C ALA A 172 -39.57 21.00 -9.61
N PHE A 173 -40.67 20.39 -9.14
CA PHE A 173 -41.79 20.03 -10.01
C PHE A 173 -43.12 20.58 -9.53
N THR A 174 -44.00 20.88 -10.48
CA THR A 174 -45.34 21.43 -10.25
C THR A 174 -46.34 20.81 -11.23
N PHE A 175 -47.63 21.10 -11.04
CA PHE A 175 -48.72 20.63 -11.89
C PHE A 175 -49.56 21.82 -12.41
N PRO A 176 -48.98 22.72 -13.22
CA PRO A 176 -49.75 23.79 -13.85
C PRO A 176 -50.90 23.24 -14.70
N GLU A 177 -52.01 23.98 -14.75
CA GLU A 177 -53.18 23.65 -15.57
C GLU A 177 -52.83 23.80 -17.06
N GLY A 178 -53.14 22.78 -17.87
CA GLY A 178 -52.90 22.77 -19.31
C GLY A 178 -54.13 22.28 -20.10
N GLU A 179 -54.04 22.29 -21.43
CA GLU A 179 -55.08 21.73 -22.31
C GLU A 179 -55.22 20.21 -22.06
N GLY A 180 -56.27 19.81 -21.33
CA GLY A 180 -56.53 18.40 -20.97
C GLY A 180 -56.27 18.04 -19.50
N GLY A 181 -55.80 18.97 -18.67
CA GLY A 181 -55.58 18.78 -17.23
C GLY A 181 -54.19 19.19 -16.74
N PRO A 182 -53.86 18.93 -15.46
CA PRO A 182 -52.58 19.32 -14.88
C PRO A 182 -51.40 18.59 -15.53
N THR A 183 -50.37 19.32 -15.97
CA THR A 183 -49.17 18.75 -16.61
C THR A 183 -47.97 18.75 -15.67
N LEU A 184 -47.30 17.61 -15.50
CA LEU A 184 -46.07 17.52 -14.71
C LEU A 184 -44.98 18.38 -15.35
N THR A 185 -44.57 19.45 -14.66
CA THR A 185 -43.59 20.41 -15.16
C THR A 185 -42.40 20.51 -14.23
N PHE A 186 -41.20 20.36 -14.78
CA PHE A 186 -39.92 20.49 -14.07
C PHE A 186 -39.27 21.85 -14.38
N SER A 187 -38.82 22.55 -13.33
CA SER A 187 -38.16 23.85 -13.46
C SER A 187 -37.10 24.02 -12.36
N ASP A 188 -35.98 24.63 -12.71
CA ASP A 188 -34.91 25.03 -11.78
C ASP A 188 -34.92 26.53 -11.49
N ARG A 189 -35.98 27.25 -11.88
CA ARG A 189 -36.09 28.71 -11.73
C ARG A 189 -37.53 29.15 -11.48
N LEU A 190 -38.23 28.49 -10.56
CA LEU A 190 -39.63 28.82 -10.24
C LEU A 190 -39.82 30.27 -9.78
N GLU A 191 -38.82 30.86 -9.12
CA GLU A 191 -38.83 32.28 -8.71
C GLU A 191 -38.89 33.27 -9.89
N ALA A 192 -38.51 32.80 -11.08
CA ALA A 192 -38.49 33.59 -12.31
C ALA A 192 -39.73 33.37 -13.18
N ASN A 193 -40.69 32.54 -12.76
CA ASN A 193 -41.96 32.36 -13.47
C ASN A 193 -42.67 33.71 -13.67
N GLU A 194 -43.44 33.80 -14.75
CA GLU A 194 -44.28 34.98 -14.99
C GLU A 194 -45.25 35.20 -13.84
N ALA A 195 -45.40 36.46 -13.44
CA ALA A 195 -46.35 36.80 -12.40
C ALA A 195 -47.77 36.50 -12.88
N ARG A 196 -48.58 35.92 -12.00
CA ARG A 196 -50.00 35.71 -12.21
C ARG A 196 -50.63 37.04 -12.64
N ALA A 197 -51.42 37.00 -13.71
CA ALA A 197 -52.19 38.17 -14.12
C ALA A 197 -53.36 38.40 -13.16
N GLY A 198 -53.46 39.63 -12.65
CA GLY A 198 -54.35 40.01 -11.55
C GLY A 198 -53.62 39.92 -10.20
N THR A 199 -53.60 41.04 -9.47
CA THR A 199 -53.00 41.11 -8.13
C THR A 199 -54.13 41.12 -7.09
N PRO A 200 -54.17 40.18 -6.14
CA PRO A 200 -55.18 40.22 -5.10
C PRO A 200 -54.90 41.35 -4.10
N VAL A 201 -55.98 41.97 -3.62
CA VAL A 201 -55.92 43.08 -2.67
C VAL A 201 -55.96 42.55 -1.23
N TYR A 202 -55.16 43.13 -0.34
CA TYR A 202 -55.23 42.83 1.09
C TYR A 202 -56.48 43.44 1.73
N ILE A 203 -57.24 42.61 2.45
CA ILE A 203 -58.43 43.03 3.20
C ILE A 203 -58.29 42.56 4.65
N GLU A 204 -58.47 43.47 5.61
CA GLU A 204 -58.36 43.18 7.04
C GLU A 204 -59.60 42.42 7.56
N ASP A 205 -60.81 42.83 7.14
CA ASP A 205 -62.08 42.21 7.53
C ASP A 205 -62.91 41.82 6.29
N PRO A 206 -63.06 40.51 6.00
CA PRO A 206 -63.83 40.02 4.86
C PRO A 206 -65.36 40.09 5.04
N GLU A 207 -65.90 40.53 6.19
CA GLU A 207 -67.35 40.67 6.40
C GLU A 207 -68.00 41.70 5.43
N GLN A 208 -67.20 42.57 4.81
CA GLN A 208 -67.62 43.35 3.65
C GLN A 208 -67.63 42.43 2.42
N THR A 209 -68.82 42.03 1.96
CA THR A 209 -69.02 41.19 0.76
C THR A 209 -68.42 41.83 -0.50
N THR A 210 -67.12 41.63 -0.72
CA THR A 210 -66.42 42.06 -1.94
C THR A 210 -66.29 40.87 -2.89
N GLU A 211 -66.86 40.99 -4.09
CA GLU A 211 -66.79 39.98 -5.16
C GLU A 211 -65.43 39.97 -5.90
N GLN A 212 -64.40 40.61 -5.34
CA GLN A 212 -63.05 40.77 -5.91
C GLN A 212 -62.06 39.72 -5.37
N GLU A 213 -60.93 39.58 -6.05
CA GLU A 213 -59.80 38.74 -5.62
C GLU A 213 -59.10 39.36 -4.40
N ARG A 214 -59.02 38.62 -3.29
CA ARG A 214 -58.52 39.12 -2.01
C ARG A 214 -57.52 38.18 -1.35
N VAL A 215 -56.69 38.76 -0.48
CA VAL A 215 -55.93 38.05 0.56
C VAL A 215 -56.27 38.61 1.94
N THR A 216 -56.41 37.73 2.92
CA THR A 216 -56.74 38.04 4.32
C THR A 216 -55.88 37.18 5.24
N GLN A 217 -55.92 37.43 6.56
CA GLN A 217 -55.16 36.64 7.54
C GLN A 217 -53.66 36.49 7.20
N VAL A 218 -53.06 37.56 6.67
CA VAL A 218 -51.67 37.56 6.20
C VAL A 218 -50.70 37.47 7.38
N ARG A 219 -49.80 36.50 7.33
CA ARG A 219 -48.73 36.26 8.30
C ARG A 219 -47.40 36.21 7.56
N PHE A 220 -46.40 36.92 8.05
CA PHE A 220 -45.04 36.91 7.51
C PHE A 220 -44.05 36.56 8.61
N GLY A 221 -43.07 35.71 8.29
CA GLY A 221 -42.07 35.22 9.24
C GLY A 221 -40.70 34.99 8.61
N ARG A 222 -39.68 34.92 9.48
CA ARG A 222 -38.30 34.58 9.14
C ARG A 222 -37.71 33.60 10.15
N GLU A 223 -36.99 32.60 9.66
CA GLU A 223 -36.25 31.64 10.48
C GLU A 223 -34.73 31.79 10.30
N VAL A 224 -33.94 31.35 11.28
CA VAL A 224 -32.48 31.22 11.14
C VAL A 224 -32.17 29.95 10.36
N ARG A 225 -31.30 30.04 9.35
CA ARG A 225 -30.82 28.89 8.55
C ARG A 225 -29.31 28.91 8.39
N PRO A 226 -28.67 27.80 7.98
CA PRO A 226 -27.27 27.80 7.58
C PRO A 226 -26.95 28.90 6.56
N GLY A 227 -25.85 29.62 6.77
CA GLY A 227 -25.36 30.67 5.87
C GLY A 227 -24.19 30.24 4.98
N ALA A 228 -23.69 29.01 5.12
CA ALA A 228 -22.61 28.44 4.32
C ALA A 228 -22.72 26.92 4.26
N THR A 229 -22.31 26.34 3.12
CA THR A 229 -22.23 24.88 2.91
C THR A 229 -20.94 24.56 2.17
N MET A 230 -20.22 23.54 2.64
CA MET A 230 -19.00 23.03 2.02
C MET A 230 -19.13 21.52 1.75
N LEU A 231 -18.77 21.11 0.54
CA LEU A 231 -18.59 19.71 0.17
C LEU A 231 -17.09 19.39 0.05
N ARG A 232 -16.72 18.18 0.46
CA ARG A 232 -15.35 17.66 0.32
C ARG A 232 -15.38 16.25 -0.26
N ASP A 233 -14.41 15.95 -1.09
CA ASP A 233 -14.23 14.64 -1.74
C ASP A 233 -12.72 14.37 -1.97
N VAL A 234 -12.38 13.19 -2.49
CA VAL A 234 -11.00 12.79 -2.81
C VAL A 234 -10.95 12.17 -4.20
N ASP A 235 -10.17 12.77 -5.08
CA ASP A 235 -9.87 12.18 -6.38
C ASP A 235 -8.69 11.21 -6.27
N PHE A 236 -8.94 9.91 -6.44
CA PHE A 236 -7.86 8.93 -6.45
C PHE A 236 -6.89 9.09 -7.63
N ARG A 237 -7.32 9.76 -8.72
CA ARG A 237 -6.44 10.08 -9.86
C ARG A 237 -5.53 11.27 -9.58
N ASN A 238 -5.87 12.09 -8.59
CA ASN A 238 -5.10 13.25 -8.16
C ASN A 238 -5.15 13.43 -6.63
N PRO A 239 -4.58 12.49 -5.84
CA PRO A 239 -4.81 12.41 -4.40
C PRO A 239 -4.21 13.56 -3.59
N ALA A 240 -3.28 14.33 -4.18
CA ALA A 240 -2.70 15.51 -3.56
C ALA A 240 -3.58 16.77 -3.72
N TYR A 241 -4.52 16.76 -4.67
CA TYR A 241 -5.41 17.89 -4.89
C TYR A 241 -6.52 17.92 -3.86
N ALA A 242 -6.57 19.00 -3.09
CA ALA A 242 -7.60 19.18 -2.08
C ALA A 242 -8.89 19.66 -2.75
N LEU A 243 -9.88 18.77 -2.82
CA LEU A 243 -11.11 19.00 -3.55
C LEU A 243 -12.20 19.55 -2.62
N PHE A 244 -12.58 20.81 -2.83
CA PHE A 244 -13.57 21.53 -2.03
C PHE A 244 -14.63 22.18 -2.93
N GLY A 245 -15.90 22.09 -2.53
CA GLY A 245 -17.02 22.72 -3.23
C GLY A 245 -17.69 23.66 -2.25
N ASN A 246 -17.51 24.96 -2.44
CA ASN A 246 -17.98 25.98 -1.50
C ASN A 246 -19.18 26.72 -2.07
N ALA A 247 -20.27 26.76 -1.31
CA ALA A 247 -21.35 27.70 -1.59
C ALA A 247 -20.91 29.13 -1.19
N PRO A 248 -21.26 30.18 -1.97
CA PRO A 248 -21.02 31.55 -1.56
C PRO A 248 -21.70 31.86 -0.21
N PRO A 249 -20.98 32.38 0.80
CA PRO A 249 -21.56 32.68 2.10
C PRO A 249 -22.50 33.89 2.02
N VAL A 250 -23.60 33.86 2.77
CA VAL A 250 -24.66 34.88 2.67
C VAL A 250 -24.38 36.09 3.58
N ASP A 251 -24.30 35.88 4.89
CA ASP A 251 -24.00 36.92 5.88
C ASP A 251 -23.14 36.40 7.04
N GLU A 252 -22.48 37.30 7.77
CA GLU A 252 -21.52 36.94 8.83
C GLU A 252 -22.17 36.21 10.02
N MET A 253 -23.44 36.50 10.34
CA MET A 253 -24.10 35.90 11.51
C MET A 253 -24.43 34.44 11.24
N GLU A 254 -25.09 34.18 10.11
CA GLU A 254 -25.55 32.85 9.70
C GLU A 254 -24.43 31.98 9.15
N ARG A 255 -23.31 32.58 8.68
CA ARG A 255 -22.10 31.85 8.30
C ARG A 255 -21.54 30.97 9.42
N ARG A 256 -21.80 31.31 10.69
CA ARG A 256 -21.39 30.48 11.84
C ARG A 256 -22.13 29.15 11.94
N TYR A 257 -23.24 28.99 11.23
CA TYR A 257 -24.02 27.75 11.14
C TYR A 257 -23.64 26.92 9.91
N GLU A 258 -22.39 27.01 9.47
CA GLU A 258 -21.85 26.30 8.30
C GLU A 258 -22.08 24.79 8.38
N GLN A 259 -22.47 24.20 7.25
CA GLN A 259 -22.62 22.75 7.09
C GLN A 259 -21.49 22.19 6.23
N VAL A 260 -20.69 21.28 6.78
CA VAL A 260 -19.58 20.63 6.07
C VAL A 260 -19.89 19.15 5.86
N HIS A 261 -19.82 18.69 4.61
CA HIS A 261 -20.09 17.29 4.26
C HIS A 261 -18.95 16.67 3.47
N TYR A 262 -18.51 15.48 3.88
CA TYR A 262 -17.67 14.62 3.07
C TYR A 262 -18.54 13.70 2.20
N ARG A 263 -18.39 13.77 0.88
CA ARG A 263 -19.19 13.01 -0.10
C ARG A 263 -18.31 12.38 -1.17
N PRO A 264 -17.89 11.11 -0.98
CA PRO A 264 -17.15 10.35 -1.98
C PRO A 264 -17.85 10.35 -3.34
N GLY A 265 -17.13 10.72 -4.40
CA GLY A 265 -17.63 10.80 -5.77
C GLY A 265 -18.67 11.90 -6.02
N GLY A 266 -18.93 12.79 -5.06
CA GLY A 266 -19.85 13.91 -5.23
C GLY A 266 -19.40 14.92 -6.29
N PHE A 267 -18.12 14.91 -6.65
CA PHE A 267 -17.55 15.79 -7.67
C PHE A 267 -17.39 15.08 -9.02
N LEU A 268 -17.67 13.78 -9.08
CA LEU A 268 -17.42 12.95 -10.25
C LEU A 268 -18.52 13.12 -11.30
N ALA A 269 -18.16 13.73 -12.43
CA ALA A 269 -19.06 13.96 -13.56
C ALA A 269 -18.31 13.88 -14.90
N GLU A 270 -19.02 13.68 -16.01
CA GLU A 270 -18.43 13.67 -17.36
C GLU A 270 -18.32 15.09 -17.93
N THR A 271 -17.41 15.88 -17.36
CA THR A 271 -17.15 17.28 -17.76
C THR A 271 -15.82 17.46 -18.49
N GLY A 272 -14.95 16.45 -18.48
CA GLY A 272 -13.59 16.51 -19.03
C GLY A 272 -13.43 15.93 -20.44
N ARG A 273 -12.29 16.23 -21.08
CA ARG A 273 -11.81 15.47 -22.25
C ARG A 273 -11.13 14.17 -21.78
N GLY A 274 -11.13 13.15 -22.63
CA GLY A 274 -10.43 11.88 -22.37
C GLY A 274 -8.97 12.08 -21.98
N GLY A 275 -8.48 11.27 -21.04
CA GLY A 275 -7.12 11.36 -20.51
C GLY A 275 -6.16 10.33 -21.11
N ASN A 276 -5.01 10.14 -20.45
CA ASN A 276 -4.03 9.08 -20.77
C ASN A 276 -4.46 7.68 -20.26
N THR A 277 -5.75 7.48 -19.99
CA THR A 277 -6.34 6.24 -19.44
C THR A 277 -7.49 5.75 -20.32
N PRO A 278 -7.22 5.37 -21.59
CA PRO A 278 -8.26 5.03 -22.56
C PRO A 278 -9.13 3.83 -22.17
N VAL A 279 -8.64 2.88 -21.36
CA VAL A 279 -9.46 1.74 -20.90
C VAL A 279 -10.39 2.16 -19.77
N ALA A 280 -9.89 2.97 -18.84
CA ALA A 280 -10.69 3.58 -17.77
C ALA A 280 -11.81 4.49 -18.31
N ASP A 281 -11.65 5.05 -19.52
CA ASP A 281 -12.54 6.01 -20.16
C ASP A 281 -13.39 5.40 -21.30
N ASP A 282 -13.42 4.07 -21.43
CA ASP A 282 -14.02 3.34 -22.57
C ASP A 282 -15.51 3.64 -22.83
N GLN A 283 -16.26 4.04 -21.79
CA GLN A 283 -17.67 4.43 -21.89
C GLN A 283 -17.93 5.94 -21.69
N GLY A 284 -16.92 6.71 -21.29
CA GLY A 284 -17.04 8.14 -21.00
C GLY A 284 -16.00 8.62 -19.97
N PRO A 285 -15.39 9.82 -20.14
CA PRO A 285 -14.36 10.31 -19.24
C PRO A 285 -14.96 11.01 -18.01
N ALA A 286 -15.37 10.23 -17.01
CA ALA A 286 -15.81 10.78 -15.71
C ALA A 286 -14.60 11.32 -14.92
N ARG A 287 -14.69 12.56 -14.45
CA ARG A 287 -13.62 13.27 -13.73
C ARG A 287 -14.18 14.01 -12.52
N HIS A 288 -13.36 14.15 -11.49
CA HIS A 288 -13.68 15.03 -10.38
C HIS A 288 -13.56 16.48 -10.85
N ASP A 289 -14.68 17.21 -10.83
CA ASP A 289 -14.79 18.60 -11.26
C ASP A 289 -15.23 19.48 -10.10
N GLU A 290 -14.40 20.46 -9.76
CA GLU A 290 -14.63 21.36 -8.63
C GLU A 290 -15.87 22.23 -8.85
N LYS A 291 -16.09 22.71 -10.08
CA LYS A 291 -17.25 23.53 -10.43
C LYS A 291 -18.56 22.75 -10.24
N HIS A 292 -18.57 21.46 -10.59
CA HIS A 292 -19.71 20.59 -10.30
C HIS A 292 -19.99 20.51 -8.80
N GLY A 293 -18.94 20.30 -7.98
CA GLY A 293 -19.06 20.26 -6.52
C GLY A 293 -19.49 21.59 -5.89
N GLU A 294 -18.99 22.73 -6.37
CA GLU A 294 -19.45 24.07 -5.99
C GLU A 294 -20.93 24.25 -6.30
N GLY A 295 -21.38 23.83 -7.49
CA GLY A 295 -22.79 23.87 -7.87
C GLY A 295 -23.68 23.02 -6.96
N LEU A 296 -23.23 21.83 -6.56
CA LEU A 296 -23.95 20.99 -5.59
C LEU A 296 -24.01 21.62 -4.20
N ALA A 297 -22.93 22.26 -3.75
CA ALA A 297 -22.91 22.96 -2.47
C ALA A 297 -23.86 24.17 -2.49
N GLY A 298 -23.84 24.95 -3.57
CA GLY A 298 -24.72 26.10 -3.78
C GLY A 298 -26.19 25.70 -3.77
N ARG A 299 -26.58 24.69 -4.55
CA ARG A 299 -27.96 24.19 -4.57
C ARG A 299 -28.42 23.65 -3.22
N ALA A 300 -27.52 22.98 -2.48
CA ALA A 300 -27.83 22.50 -1.14
C ALA A 300 -28.07 23.66 -0.17
N LEU A 301 -27.25 24.70 -0.19
CA LEU A 301 -27.45 25.90 0.63
C LEU A 301 -28.75 26.64 0.27
N GLU A 302 -29.02 26.83 -1.01
CA GLU A 302 -30.26 27.43 -1.51
C GLU A 302 -31.50 26.63 -1.05
N GLY A 303 -31.44 25.30 -1.10
CA GLY A 303 -32.52 24.42 -0.65
C GLY A 303 -32.76 24.44 0.86
N GLU A 304 -31.69 24.50 1.68
CA GLU A 304 -31.81 24.66 3.16
C GLU A 304 -32.42 26.01 3.57
N ARG A 305 -32.22 27.03 2.72
CA ARG A 305 -32.72 28.39 2.91
C ARG A 305 -34.08 28.61 2.23
N ALA A 306 -34.57 27.64 1.46
CA ALA A 306 -35.90 27.69 0.86
C ALA A 306 -36.97 27.82 1.96
N GLY A 307 -37.81 28.85 1.86
CA GLY A 307 -38.83 29.14 2.88
C GLY A 307 -38.29 29.75 4.18
N MET A 308 -37.01 30.14 4.25
CA MET A 308 -36.47 30.93 5.38
C MET A 308 -37.36 32.13 5.68
N ARG A 309 -37.74 32.88 4.63
CA ARG A 309 -38.69 33.99 4.68
C ARG A 309 -39.97 33.50 4.03
N TYR A 310 -41.07 33.49 4.77
CA TYR A 310 -42.34 32.97 4.27
C TYR A 310 -43.47 33.95 4.51
N VAL A 311 -44.48 33.87 3.65
CA VAL A 311 -45.77 34.56 3.82
C VAL A 311 -46.87 33.52 3.72
N ALA A 312 -47.78 33.51 4.69
CA ALA A 312 -48.96 32.65 4.69
C ALA A 312 -50.22 33.51 4.74
N PHE A 313 -51.24 33.17 3.98
CA PHE A 313 -52.48 33.95 3.92
C PHE A 313 -53.68 33.09 3.54
N GLU A 314 -54.88 33.61 3.83
CA GLU A 314 -56.15 33.10 3.31
C GLU A 314 -56.57 33.89 2.08
N SER A 315 -57.22 33.25 1.12
CA SER A 315 -57.61 33.87 -0.14
C SER A 315 -58.87 33.22 -0.74
N ASN A 316 -59.51 33.93 -1.67
CA ASN A 316 -60.56 33.40 -2.54
C ASN A 316 -60.07 33.21 -4.00
N VAL A 317 -58.76 33.36 -4.25
CA VAL A 317 -58.13 33.24 -5.57
C VAL A 317 -57.95 31.76 -5.91
N LEU A 318 -58.93 31.19 -6.62
CA LEU A 318 -59.00 29.73 -6.82
C LEU A 318 -58.01 29.17 -7.84
N ASP A 319 -57.50 29.99 -8.75
CA ASP A 319 -56.44 29.61 -9.69
C ASP A 319 -55.03 29.68 -9.08
N LEU A 320 -54.92 30.01 -7.78
CA LEU A 320 -53.65 29.96 -7.07
C LEU A 320 -53.19 28.50 -6.91
N ALA A 321 -52.04 28.18 -7.49
CA ALA A 321 -51.43 26.85 -7.46
C ALA A 321 -49.93 26.94 -7.16
N PRO A 322 -49.29 25.87 -6.63
CA PRO A 322 -47.86 25.85 -6.38
C PRO A 322 -47.05 26.11 -7.66
N GLY A 323 -46.04 26.98 -7.57
CA GLY A 323 -45.25 27.47 -8.70
C GLY A 323 -45.71 28.81 -9.27
N ALA A 324 -46.91 29.30 -8.92
CA ALA A 324 -47.35 30.63 -9.31
C ALA A 324 -46.56 31.72 -8.58
N VAL A 325 -46.29 32.83 -9.27
CA VAL A 325 -45.68 34.03 -8.68
C VAL A 325 -46.73 35.12 -8.59
N LEU A 326 -46.87 35.79 -7.45
CA LEU A 326 -47.82 36.90 -7.28
C LEU A 326 -47.26 38.01 -6.39
N SER A 327 -47.96 39.14 -6.35
CA SER A 327 -47.77 40.20 -5.36
C SER A 327 -49.06 40.40 -4.57
N ILE A 328 -49.00 41.18 -3.48
CA ILE A 328 -50.18 41.58 -2.71
C ILE A 328 -50.35 43.10 -2.84
N GLU A 329 -51.55 43.56 -3.18
CA GLU A 329 -51.89 44.99 -3.22
C GLU A 329 -52.37 45.48 -1.85
N ASP A 330 -52.12 46.77 -1.55
CA ASP A 330 -52.60 47.48 -0.36
C ASP A 330 -52.24 46.89 1.02
N HIS A 331 -51.25 45.99 1.11
CA HIS A 331 -50.77 45.52 2.41
C HIS A 331 -49.96 46.61 3.13
N PRO A 332 -50.23 46.91 4.43
CA PRO A 332 -49.59 48.02 5.15
C PRO A 332 -48.08 47.82 5.42
N HIS A 333 -47.61 46.57 5.42
CA HIS A 333 -46.19 46.24 5.64
C HIS A 333 -45.35 46.39 4.35
N PRO A 334 -44.27 47.19 4.31
CA PRO A 334 -43.49 47.46 3.09
C PRO A 334 -42.89 46.24 2.38
N GLU A 335 -42.48 45.20 3.13
CA GLU A 335 -41.99 43.94 2.55
C GLU A 335 -43.07 43.12 1.83
N LEU A 336 -44.34 43.47 2.01
CA LEU A 336 -45.48 42.80 1.37
C LEU A 336 -46.19 43.71 0.35
N SER A 337 -45.55 44.81 -0.05
CA SER A 337 -46.07 45.71 -1.07
C SER A 337 -46.14 45.05 -2.44
N SER A 338 -46.91 45.66 -3.37
CA SER A 338 -47.08 45.18 -4.75
C SER A 338 -45.78 45.04 -5.55
N SER A 339 -44.71 45.73 -5.12
CA SER A 339 -43.36 45.63 -5.69
C SER A 339 -42.61 44.33 -5.35
N ARG A 340 -43.09 43.56 -4.37
CA ARG A 340 -42.45 42.33 -3.89
C ARG A 340 -43.19 41.13 -4.44
N ARG A 341 -42.43 40.23 -5.07
CA ARG A 341 -42.94 38.98 -5.65
C ARG A 341 -42.82 37.83 -4.66
N LEU A 342 -43.87 37.03 -4.58
CA LEU A 342 -44.01 35.85 -3.74
C LEU A 342 -44.21 34.62 -4.64
N LEU A 343 -43.47 33.56 -4.39
CA LEU A 343 -43.60 32.26 -5.03
C LEU A 343 -44.47 31.35 -4.15
N VAL A 344 -45.57 30.85 -4.70
CA VAL A 344 -46.47 29.91 -4.02
C VAL A 344 -45.80 28.54 -3.90
N LEU A 345 -45.63 28.06 -2.67
CA LEU A 345 -45.03 26.76 -2.36
C LEU A 345 -46.08 25.70 -2.04
N GLU A 346 -47.14 26.07 -1.34
CA GLU A 346 -48.20 25.14 -0.92
C GLU A 346 -49.55 25.85 -0.90
N THR A 347 -50.59 25.12 -1.29
CA THR A 347 -51.99 25.56 -1.22
C THR A 347 -52.85 24.46 -0.60
N SER A 348 -53.79 24.86 0.24
CA SER A 348 -54.85 23.99 0.75
C SER A 348 -56.18 24.69 0.57
N LEU A 349 -57.14 24.03 -0.08
CA LEU A 349 -58.46 24.56 -0.37
C LEU A 349 -59.51 23.58 0.12
N GLU A 350 -60.40 24.02 1.01
CA GLU A 350 -61.50 23.21 1.53
C GLU A 350 -62.84 23.93 1.34
N GLY A 351 -63.90 23.17 1.06
CA GLY A 351 -65.22 23.76 0.84
C GLY A 351 -66.37 22.75 0.75
N ALA A 352 -67.59 23.30 0.74
CA ALA A 352 -68.85 22.60 0.52
C ALA A 352 -69.79 23.47 -0.33
N PRO A 353 -70.85 22.92 -0.98
CA PRO A 353 -71.72 23.68 -1.87
C PRO A 353 -72.40 24.90 -1.24
N GLU A 354 -72.77 24.82 0.05
CA GLU A 354 -73.54 25.84 0.78
C GLU A 354 -72.68 26.61 1.81
N ALA A 355 -71.37 26.40 1.82
CA ALA A 355 -70.43 27.04 2.76
C ALA A 355 -69.38 27.87 2.01
N GLU A 356 -68.77 28.83 2.70
CA GLU A 356 -67.62 29.57 2.17
C GLU A 356 -66.43 28.63 1.96
N TRP A 357 -65.67 28.87 0.88
CA TRP A 357 -64.47 28.09 0.58
C TRP A 357 -63.25 28.85 1.11
N VAL A 358 -62.38 28.12 1.79
CA VAL A 358 -61.16 28.70 2.39
C VAL A 358 -59.96 28.15 1.62
N LEU A 359 -59.24 29.03 0.92
CA LEU A 359 -57.93 28.73 0.36
C LEU A 359 -56.85 29.31 1.26
N THR A 360 -55.99 28.48 1.82
CA THR A 360 -54.76 28.91 2.49
C THR A 360 -53.58 28.71 1.55
N ALA A 361 -52.70 29.70 1.45
CA ALA A 361 -51.46 29.59 0.68
C ALA A 361 -50.25 29.87 1.56
N HIS A 362 -49.17 29.12 1.33
CA HIS A 362 -47.84 29.36 1.86
C HIS A 362 -46.89 29.72 0.73
N THR A 363 -46.17 30.82 0.88
CA THR A 363 -45.28 31.37 -0.14
C THR A 363 -43.92 31.68 0.44
N THR A 364 -42.92 31.79 -0.45
CA THR A 364 -41.59 32.35 -0.16
C THR A 364 -41.38 33.58 -1.02
N PHE A 365 -40.41 34.43 -0.67
CA PHE A 365 -40.02 35.54 -1.54
C PHE A 365 -39.35 35.01 -2.81
N ALA A 366 -39.69 35.60 -3.96
CA ALA A 366 -39.11 35.28 -5.27
C ALA A 366 -37.92 36.20 -5.62
N ASP A 367 -37.18 36.66 -4.60
CA ASP A 367 -36.00 37.54 -4.72
C ASP A 367 -34.67 36.77 -4.61
N ALA A 368 -34.71 35.46 -4.37
CA ALA A 368 -33.58 34.54 -4.38
C ALA A 368 -33.94 33.25 -5.15
N PRO A 369 -32.95 32.52 -5.69
CA PRO A 369 -33.19 31.25 -6.36
C PRO A 369 -33.93 30.26 -5.47
N TYR A 370 -35.00 29.64 -5.98
CA TYR A 370 -35.69 28.57 -5.27
C TYR A 370 -35.09 27.21 -5.64
N ARG A 371 -34.67 26.44 -4.65
CA ARG A 371 -34.31 25.02 -4.82
C ARG A 371 -35.17 24.18 -3.90
N PRO A 372 -35.64 23.00 -4.33
CA PRO A 372 -36.33 22.08 -3.43
C PRO A 372 -35.41 21.68 -2.26
N PRO A 373 -35.92 21.68 -1.02
CA PRO A 373 -35.16 21.19 0.13
C PRO A 373 -34.89 19.68 0.00
N ARG A 374 -33.74 19.24 0.50
CA ARG A 374 -33.31 17.83 0.42
C ARG A 374 -33.97 16.98 1.50
N ARG A 375 -35.22 16.59 1.27
CA ARG A 375 -36.05 15.83 2.22
C ARG A 375 -35.97 14.32 1.99
N THR A 376 -35.76 13.90 0.75
CA THR A 376 -35.79 12.49 0.39
C THR A 376 -34.45 11.84 0.70
N ALA A 377 -34.43 10.94 1.69
CA ALA A 377 -33.21 10.29 2.13
C ALA A 377 -32.64 9.37 1.04
N LYS A 378 -31.33 9.48 0.79
CA LYS A 378 -30.63 8.52 -0.08
C LYS A 378 -30.50 7.18 0.66
N PRO A 379 -30.83 6.04 0.03
CA PRO A 379 -30.65 4.73 0.65
C PRO A 379 -29.18 4.42 0.87
N LEU A 380 -28.87 3.72 1.97
CA LEU A 380 -27.52 3.30 2.33
C LEU A 380 -27.42 1.78 2.40
N ILE A 381 -26.34 1.22 1.88
CA ILE A 381 -25.98 -0.19 2.04
C ILE A 381 -25.10 -0.32 3.28
N GLN A 382 -25.67 -0.85 4.37
CA GLN A 382 -25.00 -0.93 5.68
C GLN A 382 -23.94 -2.05 5.81
N GLY A 383 -23.52 -2.68 4.71
CA GLY A 383 -22.61 -3.82 4.77
C GLY A 383 -21.93 -4.12 3.43
N VAL A 384 -21.40 -5.34 3.34
CA VAL A 384 -20.72 -5.86 2.16
C VAL A 384 -21.67 -6.81 1.43
N GLN A 385 -21.68 -6.74 0.10
CA GLN A 385 -22.49 -7.61 -0.76
C GLN A 385 -21.57 -8.37 -1.72
N SER A 386 -21.97 -9.57 -2.15
CA SER A 386 -21.24 -10.25 -3.22
C SER A 386 -21.71 -9.80 -4.61
N ALA A 387 -20.79 -9.83 -5.57
CA ALA A 387 -21.02 -9.56 -6.97
C ALA A 387 -20.12 -10.45 -7.84
N THR A 388 -20.50 -10.64 -9.11
CA THR A 388 -19.71 -11.43 -10.05
C THR A 388 -18.90 -10.52 -10.96
N VAL A 389 -17.59 -10.73 -11.08
CA VAL A 389 -16.73 -9.97 -12.01
C VAL A 389 -17.16 -10.25 -13.45
N VAL A 390 -17.27 -9.21 -14.27
CA VAL A 390 -17.69 -9.29 -15.68
C VAL A 390 -16.71 -8.57 -16.60
N GLY A 391 -16.78 -8.91 -17.89
CA GLY A 391 -15.95 -8.30 -18.92
C GLY A 391 -16.43 -8.65 -20.32
N PRO A 392 -15.75 -8.19 -21.37
CA PRO A 392 -16.08 -8.49 -22.75
C PRO A 392 -16.07 -10.00 -23.01
N ARG A 393 -16.96 -10.44 -23.89
CA ARG A 393 -17.06 -11.85 -24.27
C ARG A 393 -15.71 -12.39 -24.74
N GLY A 394 -15.28 -13.51 -24.16
CA GLY A 394 -14.03 -14.19 -24.52
C GLY A 394 -12.78 -13.72 -23.75
N GLN A 395 -12.89 -12.70 -22.89
CA GLN A 395 -11.82 -12.32 -21.97
C GLN A 395 -11.94 -13.03 -20.63
N GLU A 396 -10.83 -13.50 -20.08
CA GLU A 396 -10.77 -14.03 -18.70
C GLU A 396 -10.40 -12.94 -17.67
N ILE A 397 -9.72 -11.88 -18.11
CA ILE A 397 -9.28 -10.77 -17.27
C ILE A 397 -9.69 -9.48 -17.95
N HIS A 398 -10.44 -8.63 -17.25
CA HIS A 398 -10.87 -7.33 -17.73
C HIS A 398 -10.60 -6.27 -16.66
N THR A 399 -9.56 -5.48 -16.89
CA THR A 399 -9.09 -4.43 -15.98
C THR A 399 -8.72 -3.17 -16.76
N ASP A 400 -8.69 -2.05 -16.06
CA ASP A 400 -8.15 -0.79 -16.58
C ASP A 400 -6.75 -0.46 -16.04
N GLU A 401 -6.26 0.75 -16.36
CA GLU A 401 -4.94 1.26 -15.95
C GLU A 401 -4.74 1.36 -14.44
N PHE A 402 -5.82 1.28 -13.65
CA PHE A 402 -5.80 1.39 -12.19
C PHE A 402 -6.04 0.05 -11.48
N GLY A 403 -6.11 -1.07 -12.21
CA GLY A 403 -6.40 -2.38 -11.62
C GLY A 403 -7.87 -2.55 -11.22
N ARG A 404 -8.79 -1.72 -11.76
CA ARG A 404 -10.23 -1.76 -11.44
C ARG A 404 -10.91 -2.88 -12.22
N VAL A 405 -12.06 -3.34 -11.73
CA VAL A 405 -12.88 -4.36 -12.41
C VAL A 405 -14.32 -3.88 -12.56
N ARG A 406 -15.07 -4.51 -13.47
CA ARG A 406 -16.53 -4.35 -13.56
C ARG A 406 -17.22 -5.58 -13.01
N VAL A 407 -18.44 -5.40 -12.50
CA VAL A 407 -19.20 -6.47 -11.85
C VAL A 407 -20.66 -6.48 -12.29
N GLN A 408 -21.29 -7.64 -12.15
CA GLN A 408 -22.73 -7.79 -12.08
C GLN A 408 -23.14 -7.93 -10.61
N PHE A 409 -23.91 -6.98 -10.10
CA PHE A 409 -24.57 -7.13 -8.80
C PHE A 409 -25.72 -8.14 -8.89
N HIS A 410 -25.97 -8.90 -7.82
CA HIS A 410 -27.01 -9.93 -7.81
C HIS A 410 -28.43 -9.37 -7.81
N TRP A 411 -28.61 -8.16 -7.31
CA TRP A 411 -29.90 -7.45 -7.34
C TRP A 411 -30.14 -6.71 -8.66
N ASP A 412 -29.10 -6.52 -9.49
CA ASP A 412 -29.25 -5.93 -10.82
C ASP A 412 -29.82 -6.97 -11.78
N ARG A 413 -31.07 -6.75 -12.17
CA ARG A 413 -31.84 -7.61 -13.06
C ARG A 413 -31.76 -7.20 -14.53
N GLU A 414 -31.32 -5.97 -14.81
CA GLU A 414 -31.31 -5.38 -16.14
C GLU A 414 -29.93 -5.52 -16.81
N GLY A 415 -28.88 -5.70 -16.00
CA GLY A 415 -27.53 -6.02 -16.46
C GLY A 415 -27.45 -7.31 -17.27
N LYS A 416 -26.59 -7.28 -18.30
CA LYS A 416 -26.41 -8.38 -19.27
C LYS A 416 -25.23 -9.30 -18.94
N ARG A 417 -24.62 -9.13 -17.76
CA ARG A 417 -23.39 -9.83 -17.34
C ARG A 417 -22.22 -9.61 -18.30
N ASP A 418 -22.10 -8.39 -18.83
CA ASP A 418 -21.06 -7.97 -19.76
C ASP A 418 -20.31 -6.74 -19.22
N GLN A 419 -19.38 -6.19 -20.01
CA GLN A 419 -18.59 -5.03 -19.64
C GLN A 419 -19.40 -3.73 -19.44
N ARG A 420 -20.72 -3.71 -19.60
CA ARG A 420 -21.59 -2.56 -19.35
C ARG A 420 -22.42 -2.70 -18.07
N SER A 421 -22.21 -3.75 -17.29
CA SER A 421 -23.04 -4.04 -16.11
C SER A 421 -22.79 -3.08 -14.93
N SER A 422 -21.59 -2.49 -14.84
CA SER A 422 -21.27 -1.49 -13.80
C SER A 422 -20.19 -0.51 -14.25
N CYS A 423 -19.98 0.53 -13.44
CA CYS A 423 -18.79 1.37 -13.53
C CYS A 423 -17.51 0.58 -13.18
N TRP A 424 -16.36 1.22 -13.37
CA TRP A 424 -15.08 0.66 -12.94
C TRP A 424 -14.90 0.75 -11.42
N ILE A 425 -14.81 -0.40 -10.76
CA ILE A 425 -14.75 -0.55 -9.31
C ILE A 425 -13.30 -0.79 -8.86
N ARG A 426 -12.81 0.04 -7.93
CA ARG A 426 -11.46 -0.11 -7.35
C ARG A 426 -11.35 -1.36 -6.49
N ALA A 427 -10.23 -2.06 -6.63
CA ALA A 427 -9.90 -3.26 -5.87
C ALA A 427 -9.01 -2.93 -4.67
N SER A 428 -9.42 -3.39 -3.49
CA SER A 428 -8.53 -3.51 -2.35
C SER A 428 -7.49 -4.60 -2.60
N HIS A 429 -6.24 -4.33 -2.23
CA HIS A 429 -5.13 -5.27 -2.30
C HIS A 429 -4.43 -5.34 -0.94
N GLY A 430 -3.83 -6.49 -0.60
CA GLY A 430 -3.22 -6.68 0.73
C GLY A 430 -1.97 -5.81 0.98
N TRP A 431 -1.34 -5.27 -0.08
CA TRP A 431 -0.26 -4.30 0.02
C TRP A 431 -0.16 -3.46 -1.27
N ALA A 432 -0.26 -2.13 -1.18
CA ALA A 432 -0.17 -1.26 -2.35
C ALA A 432 0.69 -0.02 -2.06
N GLY A 433 1.73 0.21 -2.87
CA GLY A 433 2.63 1.36 -2.78
C GLY A 433 2.99 1.93 -4.15
N SER A 434 3.84 2.96 -4.18
CA SER A 434 4.24 3.63 -5.43
C SER A 434 5.19 2.74 -6.24
N GLY A 435 4.65 1.99 -7.20
CA GLY A 435 5.42 1.08 -8.06
C GLY A 435 5.79 -0.27 -7.42
N PHE A 436 5.19 -0.62 -6.28
CA PHE A 436 5.40 -1.89 -5.59
C PHE A 436 4.14 -2.35 -4.84
N GLY A 437 4.07 -3.63 -4.46
CA GLY A 437 2.98 -4.18 -3.67
C GLY A 437 2.57 -5.58 -4.12
N TRP A 438 1.45 -6.05 -3.60
CA TRP A 438 0.78 -7.27 -4.02
C TRP A 438 -0.39 -6.94 -4.94
N MET A 439 -0.43 -7.58 -6.11
CA MET A 439 -1.51 -7.40 -7.08
C MET A 439 -1.98 -8.76 -7.58
N ALA A 440 -3.25 -9.08 -7.30
CA ALA A 440 -3.95 -10.24 -7.83
C ALA A 440 -5.27 -9.73 -8.43
N LEU A 441 -5.31 -9.61 -9.75
CA LEU A 441 -6.46 -9.04 -10.45
C LEU A 441 -7.64 -10.03 -10.40
N PRO A 442 -8.85 -9.58 -9.98
CA PRO A 442 -10.05 -10.39 -10.11
C PRO A 442 -10.31 -10.75 -11.57
N ARG A 443 -10.70 -12.00 -11.82
CA ARG A 443 -10.96 -12.54 -13.17
C ARG A 443 -12.46 -12.60 -13.46
N VAL A 444 -12.83 -12.49 -14.73
CA VAL A 444 -14.21 -12.62 -15.20
C VAL A 444 -14.81 -13.93 -14.71
N GLY A 445 -16.02 -13.85 -14.17
CA GLY A 445 -16.72 -14.95 -13.53
C GLY A 445 -16.47 -15.07 -12.03
N GLN A 446 -15.42 -14.48 -11.47
CA GLN A 446 -15.12 -14.61 -10.04
C GLN A 446 -16.16 -13.93 -9.14
N GLU A 447 -16.46 -14.54 -7.99
CA GLU A 447 -17.26 -13.90 -6.95
C GLU A 447 -16.37 -13.08 -6.01
N ILE A 448 -16.76 -11.82 -5.83
CA ILE A 448 -16.05 -10.86 -5.00
C ILE A 448 -16.99 -10.15 -4.06
N LEU A 449 -16.42 -9.61 -2.99
CA LEU A 449 -17.12 -8.84 -1.97
C LEU A 449 -16.96 -7.34 -2.24
N ILE A 450 -18.08 -6.63 -2.35
CA ILE A 450 -18.16 -5.18 -2.60
C ILE A 450 -18.64 -4.48 -1.34
N SER A 451 -17.84 -3.53 -0.86
CA SER A 451 -18.25 -2.52 0.13
C SER A 451 -18.65 -1.22 -0.58
N PHE A 452 -19.27 -0.30 0.15
CA PHE A 452 -19.76 0.97 -0.38
C PHE A 452 -19.25 2.13 0.49
N LEU A 453 -18.58 3.11 -0.10
CA LEU A 453 -18.00 4.24 0.66
C LEU A 453 -19.13 5.06 1.31
N GLN A 454 -19.08 5.26 2.63
CA GLN A 454 -20.18 5.85 3.41
C GLN A 454 -21.53 5.11 3.28
N GLY A 455 -21.50 3.85 2.83
CA GLY A 455 -22.71 3.09 2.49
C GLY A 455 -23.40 3.54 1.20
N ASP A 456 -22.79 4.45 0.43
CA ASP A 456 -23.39 5.01 -0.78
C ASP A 456 -23.41 3.97 -1.93
N PRO A 457 -24.60 3.57 -2.43
CA PRO A 457 -24.72 2.62 -3.55
C PRO A 457 -23.99 3.06 -4.82
N ASP A 458 -23.77 4.37 -5.01
CA ASP A 458 -23.07 4.93 -6.17
C ASP A 458 -21.54 4.79 -6.06
N GLN A 459 -21.01 4.39 -4.89
CA GLN A 459 -19.57 4.35 -4.59
C GLN A 459 -19.09 2.95 -4.17
N PRO A 460 -19.20 1.94 -5.06
CA PRO A 460 -18.73 0.60 -4.77
C PRO A 460 -17.20 0.49 -4.74
N MET A 461 -16.68 -0.39 -3.88
CA MET A 461 -15.27 -0.73 -3.78
C MET A 461 -15.11 -2.21 -3.42
N LEU A 462 -14.30 -2.95 -4.17
CA LEU A 462 -14.01 -4.34 -3.88
C LEU A 462 -13.18 -4.44 -2.60
N ALA A 463 -13.72 -5.19 -1.64
CA ALA A 463 -13.16 -5.40 -0.30
C ALA A 463 -12.52 -6.79 -0.11
N GLY A 464 -12.91 -7.80 -0.90
CA GLY A 464 -12.34 -9.13 -0.78
C GLY A 464 -12.81 -10.11 -1.86
N HIS A 465 -12.27 -11.34 -1.78
CA HIS A 465 -12.57 -12.46 -2.67
C HIS A 465 -13.18 -13.60 -1.87
N VAL A 466 -14.08 -14.37 -2.49
CA VAL A 466 -14.68 -15.56 -1.87
C VAL A 466 -14.73 -16.71 -2.87
N TYR A 467 -14.56 -17.93 -2.36
CA TYR A 467 -14.82 -19.16 -3.11
C TYR A 467 -16.29 -19.56 -3.01
N ASN A 468 -16.80 -20.28 -4.00
CA ASN A 468 -18.16 -20.80 -4.03
C ASN A 468 -18.22 -22.19 -4.69
N ALA A 469 -19.42 -22.71 -4.94
CA ALA A 469 -19.59 -24.05 -5.50
C ALA A 469 -18.99 -24.24 -6.91
N VAL A 470 -18.90 -23.15 -7.69
CA VAL A 470 -18.33 -23.14 -9.05
C VAL A 470 -16.84 -22.82 -9.00
N GLN A 471 -16.46 -21.80 -8.24
CA GLN A 471 -15.07 -21.42 -7.96
C GLN A 471 -14.63 -22.08 -6.67
N GLN A 472 -14.23 -23.33 -6.78
CA GLN A 472 -13.83 -24.11 -5.63
C GLN A 472 -12.48 -23.66 -5.09
N VAL A 473 -12.27 -23.93 -3.80
CA VAL A 473 -10.97 -23.79 -3.14
C VAL A 473 -9.88 -24.58 -3.89
N PRO A 474 -8.60 -24.14 -3.86
CA PRO A 474 -7.53 -24.74 -4.68
C PRO A 474 -7.23 -26.21 -4.36
N TYR A 475 -7.54 -26.64 -3.14
CA TYR A 475 -7.42 -28.02 -2.68
C TYR A 475 -8.72 -28.46 -2.05
N LYS A 476 -9.07 -29.74 -2.20
CA LYS A 476 -10.26 -30.32 -1.59
C LYS A 476 -10.22 -30.17 -0.06
N LEU A 477 -11.26 -29.55 0.49
CA LEU A 477 -11.44 -29.38 1.93
C LEU A 477 -12.63 -30.25 2.41
N PRO A 478 -12.59 -30.78 3.65
CA PRO A 478 -11.57 -30.54 4.69
C PRO A 478 -10.33 -31.45 4.61
N ASP A 479 -10.19 -32.29 3.58
CA ASP A 479 -9.10 -33.27 3.43
C ASP A 479 -7.70 -32.63 3.55
N HIS A 480 -7.50 -31.44 2.97
CA HIS A 480 -6.24 -30.70 2.98
C HIS A 480 -6.26 -29.44 3.86
N LYS A 481 -6.91 -29.51 5.03
CA LYS A 481 -7.07 -28.36 5.96
C LYS A 481 -5.77 -27.77 6.52
N THR A 482 -4.65 -28.48 6.40
CA THR A 482 -3.30 -28.05 6.85
C THR A 482 -2.50 -27.40 5.72
N ARG A 483 -3.08 -27.21 4.52
CA ARG A 483 -2.40 -26.56 3.41
C ARG A 483 -2.73 -25.08 3.32
N SER A 484 -1.69 -24.28 3.15
CA SER A 484 -1.76 -22.86 2.79
C SER A 484 -1.14 -22.68 1.40
N THR A 485 -1.81 -21.97 0.47
CA THR A 485 -1.29 -21.85 -0.91
C THR A 485 -1.59 -20.50 -1.56
N TRP A 486 -0.68 -20.09 -2.44
CA TRP A 486 -0.94 -19.16 -3.52
C TRP A 486 -0.79 -19.89 -4.84
N LYS A 487 -1.91 -20.13 -5.51
CA LYS A 487 -1.98 -20.87 -6.77
C LYS A 487 -2.58 -20.01 -7.86
N SER A 488 -1.85 -19.87 -8.97
CA SER A 488 -2.31 -19.12 -10.15
C SER A 488 -3.05 -20.03 -11.13
N ASP A 489 -3.54 -19.46 -12.21
CA ASP A 489 -4.01 -20.20 -13.38
C ASP A 489 -3.53 -19.50 -14.66
N SER A 490 -3.00 -20.24 -15.61
CA SER A 490 -2.52 -19.69 -16.90
C SER A 490 -3.68 -19.06 -17.66
N SER A 491 -3.42 -17.98 -18.39
CA SER A 491 -4.45 -17.23 -19.14
C SER A 491 -3.89 -16.77 -20.48
N LEU A 492 -4.64 -16.79 -21.59
CA LEU A 492 -6.03 -17.28 -21.76
C LEU A 492 -6.10 -18.80 -22.02
N GLY A 493 -7.23 -19.44 -21.66
CA GLY A 493 -7.55 -20.83 -21.99
C GLY A 493 -6.91 -21.86 -21.05
N GLY A 494 -6.85 -21.57 -19.76
CA GLY A 494 -5.99 -22.20 -18.76
C GLY A 494 -5.79 -23.73 -18.85
N GLY A 495 -4.53 -24.16 -18.72
CA GLY A 495 -4.07 -25.56 -18.78
C GLY A 495 -2.81 -25.83 -17.95
N GLY A 496 -2.51 -24.97 -16.98
CA GLY A 496 -1.31 -25.04 -16.13
C GLY A 496 -1.25 -23.93 -15.09
N PHE A 497 -0.41 -24.06 -14.06
CA PHE A 497 -0.38 -23.14 -12.91
C PHE A 497 1.02 -22.96 -12.32
N ASN A 498 1.23 -21.80 -11.70
CA ASN A 498 2.34 -21.54 -10.78
C ASN A 498 1.82 -21.62 -9.35
N GLU A 499 2.65 -22.09 -8.43
CA GLU A 499 2.21 -22.29 -7.05
C GLU A 499 3.36 -22.16 -6.04
N ILE A 500 3.05 -21.56 -4.89
CA ILE A 500 3.80 -21.72 -3.65
C ILE A 500 2.82 -22.27 -2.61
N MET A 501 3.11 -23.45 -2.07
CA MET A 501 2.27 -24.15 -1.11
C MET A 501 3.07 -24.57 0.12
N PHE A 502 2.46 -24.45 1.28
CA PHE A 502 2.96 -24.89 2.57
C PHE A 502 2.03 -25.98 3.11
N GLU A 503 2.57 -27.14 3.44
CA GLU A 503 1.90 -28.21 4.17
C GLU A 503 2.36 -28.15 5.63
N ASP A 504 1.41 -27.93 6.54
CA ASP A 504 1.65 -27.81 7.98
C ASP A 504 1.23 -29.08 8.75
N LEU A 505 1.03 -30.20 8.06
CA LEU A 505 0.81 -31.49 8.71
C LEU A 505 2.08 -31.95 9.43
N ALA A 506 2.02 -31.99 10.77
CA ALA A 506 3.17 -32.33 11.61
C ALA A 506 3.79 -33.69 11.23
N GLY A 507 5.11 -33.70 11.03
CA GLY A 507 5.88 -34.88 10.58
C GLY A 507 5.79 -35.15 9.08
N SER A 508 5.12 -34.28 8.32
CA SER A 508 5.00 -34.33 6.86
C SER A 508 5.02 -32.94 6.25
N GLU A 509 5.67 -31.99 6.92
CA GLU A 509 5.76 -30.60 6.50
C GLU A 509 6.47 -30.47 5.15
N LEU A 510 5.94 -29.62 4.26
CA LEU A 510 6.47 -29.42 2.92
C LEU A 510 6.31 -27.98 2.46
N VAL A 511 7.38 -27.43 1.88
CA VAL A 511 7.30 -26.24 1.03
C VAL A 511 7.39 -26.70 -0.42
N TRP A 512 6.31 -26.51 -1.18
CA TRP A 512 6.24 -26.82 -2.61
C TRP A 512 6.28 -25.53 -3.42
N GLN A 513 7.13 -25.51 -4.44
CA GLN A 513 7.24 -24.41 -5.39
C GLN A 513 7.20 -24.94 -6.81
N GLN A 514 6.21 -24.50 -7.59
CA GLN A 514 6.03 -24.87 -8.98
C GLN A 514 6.07 -23.64 -9.87
N ALA A 515 6.90 -23.71 -10.92
CA ALA A 515 6.84 -22.82 -12.08
C ALA A 515 6.30 -23.63 -13.26
N GLN A 516 5.25 -23.15 -13.91
CA GLN A 516 4.63 -23.83 -15.07
C GLN A 516 5.57 -23.85 -16.29
N LYS A 517 6.47 -22.86 -16.38
CA LYS A 517 7.38 -22.68 -17.51
C LYS A 517 8.79 -22.33 -17.01
N ASP A 518 9.16 -21.05 -17.02
CA ASP A 518 10.51 -20.60 -16.69
C ASP A 518 10.58 -20.17 -15.22
N ARG A 519 11.65 -20.56 -14.50
CA ARG A 519 11.95 -20.08 -13.15
C ARG A 519 13.25 -19.28 -13.16
N LEU A 520 13.13 -17.96 -13.07
CA LEU A 520 14.27 -17.06 -12.94
C LEU A 520 14.45 -16.66 -11.47
N ARG A 521 15.67 -16.81 -10.95
CA ARG A 521 16.07 -16.35 -9.62
C ARG A 521 17.23 -15.38 -9.77
N LEU A 522 17.07 -14.16 -9.25
CA LEU A 522 18.12 -13.16 -9.19
C LEU A 522 18.39 -12.81 -7.72
N VAL A 523 19.62 -13.08 -7.26
CA VAL A 523 20.11 -12.66 -5.95
C VAL A 523 21.24 -11.68 -6.20
N ARG A 524 21.03 -10.41 -5.85
CA ARG A 524 21.99 -9.33 -6.14
C ARG A 524 23.19 -9.28 -5.19
N ASN A 525 23.18 -10.14 -4.19
CA ASN A 525 24.19 -10.16 -3.17
C ASN A 525 24.50 -11.61 -2.81
N ASP A 526 23.77 -12.17 -1.85
CA ASP A 526 24.21 -13.37 -1.17
C ASP A 526 23.13 -14.45 -1.16
N GLU A 527 23.45 -15.63 -1.67
CA GLU A 527 22.57 -16.80 -1.63
C GLU A 527 23.16 -17.88 -0.72
N GLN A 528 22.48 -18.14 0.39
CA GLN A 528 22.81 -19.23 1.30
C GLN A 528 21.73 -20.32 1.22
N ILE A 529 22.17 -21.58 1.11
CA ILE A 529 21.29 -22.75 1.13
C ILE A 529 21.83 -23.75 2.15
N THR A 530 21.03 -24.06 3.16
CA THR A 530 21.34 -25.09 4.16
C THR A 530 20.32 -26.21 4.07
N VAL A 531 20.78 -27.45 3.88
CA VAL A 531 19.95 -28.65 3.87
C VAL A 531 20.51 -29.60 4.93
N VAL A 532 19.71 -29.92 5.94
CA VAL A 532 20.16 -30.68 7.12
C VAL A 532 20.24 -32.18 6.86
N HIS A 533 19.38 -32.68 5.96
CA HIS A 533 19.37 -34.08 5.53
C HIS A 533 19.84 -34.16 4.06
N ASP A 534 18.97 -34.55 3.14
CA ASP A 534 19.35 -34.79 1.75
C ASP A 534 18.95 -33.66 0.81
N ARG A 535 19.84 -33.32 -0.13
CA ARG A 535 19.53 -32.48 -1.29
C ARG A 535 19.62 -33.31 -2.57
N GLN A 536 18.49 -33.46 -3.25
CA GLN A 536 18.44 -34.05 -4.59
C GLN A 536 18.25 -32.96 -5.65
N LYS A 537 19.06 -33.00 -6.71
CA LYS A 537 18.94 -32.11 -7.88
C LYS A 537 18.94 -32.96 -9.14
N GLN A 538 17.90 -32.79 -9.95
CA GLN A 538 17.78 -33.44 -11.25
C GLN A 538 17.62 -32.39 -12.34
N VAL A 539 18.43 -32.51 -13.39
CA VAL A 539 18.35 -31.70 -14.61
C VAL A 539 18.30 -32.66 -15.78
N ASN A 540 17.20 -32.64 -16.54
CA ASN A 540 16.97 -33.62 -17.61
C ASN A 540 17.68 -33.29 -18.93
N ASN A 541 18.04 -32.01 -19.11
CA ASN A 541 18.79 -31.55 -20.27
C ASN A 541 20.12 -30.97 -19.80
N ASP A 542 20.34 -29.67 -19.98
CA ASP A 542 21.64 -29.04 -19.72
C ASP A 542 21.68 -28.30 -18.38
N GLU A 543 22.80 -28.43 -17.67
CA GLU A 543 23.17 -27.60 -16.53
C GLU A 543 24.46 -26.84 -16.86
N ALA A 544 24.41 -25.52 -16.74
CA ALA A 544 25.57 -24.65 -16.83
C ALA A 544 25.76 -23.93 -15.49
N ASP A 545 27.02 -23.85 -15.04
CA ASP A 545 27.41 -23.24 -13.77
C ASP A 545 28.70 -22.43 -14.01
N GLU A 546 28.62 -21.12 -13.79
CA GLU A 546 29.71 -20.17 -14.01
C GLU A 546 30.00 -19.44 -12.70
N THR A 547 31.28 -19.36 -12.33
CA THR A 547 31.74 -18.65 -11.13
C THR A 547 32.93 -17.80 -11.53
N GLU A 548 32.77 -16.47 -11.49
CA GLU A 548 33.86 -15.54 -11.83
C GLU A 548 34.91 -15.43 -10.72
N GLY A 549 34.48 -15.59 -9.46
CA GLY A 549 35.36 -15.60 -8.29
C GLY A 549 35.86 -17.00 -7.95
N HIS A 550 35.92 -17.30 -6.65
CA HIS A 550 36.41 -18.59 -6.17
C HIS A 550 35.28 -19.61 -6.00
N ARG A 551 35.48 -20.81 -6.55
CA ARG A 551 34.66 -21.98 -6.24
C ARG A 551 35.39 -22.88 -5.25
N LYS A 552 34.89 -22.98 -4.01
CA LYS A 552 35.39 -23.91 -2.99
C LYS A 552 34.38 -25.05 -2.80
N ARG A 553 34.86 -26.30 -2.85
CA ARG A 553 34.03 -27.50 -2.61
C ARG A 553 34.68 -28.37 -1.55
N TRP A 554 33.96 -28.61 -0.45
CA TRP A 554 34.34 -29.56 0.59
C TRP A 554 33.33 -30.70 0.64
N VAL A 555 33.82 -31.93 0.77
CA VAL A 555 33.00 -33.14 0.91
C VAL A 555 33.55 -33.93 2.08
N GLY A 556 32.76 -34.10 3.13
CA GLY A 556 33.23 -34.72 4.38
C GLY A 556 33.38 -36.24 4.36
N LYS A 557 32.79 -36.90 3.36
CA LYS A 557 32.91 -38.36 3.14
C LYS A 557 33.31 -38.61 1.69
N ASP A 558 32.43 -39.23 0.91
CA ASP A 558 32.75 -39.70 -0.43
C ASP A 558 32.24 -38.74 -1.51
N LEU A 559 33.05 -38.61 -2.56
CA LEU A 559 32.68 -37.93 -3.79
C LEU A 559 32.84 -38.91 -4.96
N ASP A 560 31.73 -39.44 -5.44
CA ASP A 560 31.69 -40.22 -6.68
C ASP A 560 31.35 -39.31 -7.87
N THR A 561 32.13 -39.41 -8.94
CA THR A 561 31.87 -38.72 -10.20
C THR A 561 31.94 -39.71 -11.35
N ILE A 562 30.79 -39.91 -12.02
CA ILE A 562 30.68 -40.80 -13.18
C ILE A 562 30.42 -39.94 -14.42
N THR A 563 31.30 -40.05 -15.42
CA THR A 563 31.15 -39.38 -16.71
C THR A 563 31.12 -40.42 -17.80
N GLN A 564 30.00 -40.56 -18.51
CA GLN A 564 29.81 -41.64 -19.48
C GLN A 564 30.49 -41.40 -20.83
N ARG A 565 30.64 -40.13 -21.25
CA ARG A 565 31.26 -39.77 -22.53
C ARG A 565 32.62 -39.10 -22.34
N HIS A 566 32.63 -37.79 -22.13
CA HIS A 566 33.87 -37.01 -22.10
C HIS A 566 33.91 -36.12 -20.87
N ARG A 567 35.02 -36.19 -20.14
CA ARG A 567 35.44 -35.15 -19.18
C ARG A 567 36.57 -34.35 -19.82
N ARG A 568 36.41 -33.02 -19.90
CA ARG A 568 37.44 -32.09 -20.37
C ARG A 568 37.68 -31.05 -19.30
N GLU A 569 38.94 -30.79 -18.98
CA GLU A 569 39.34 -29.86 -17.93
C GLU A 569 40.53 -29.05 -18.44
N ARG A 570 40.46 -27.72 -18.28
CA ARG A 570 41.51 -26.78 -18.67
C ARG A 570 41.82 -25.90 -17.47
N VAL A 571 43.10 -25.86 -17.08
CA VAL A 571 43.62 -25.03 -16.00
C VAL A 571 44.64 -24.07 -16.63
N GLU A 572 44.40 -22.77 -16.52
CA GLU A 572 45.30 -21.75 -17.10
C GLU A 572 46.48 -21.41 -16.17
N GLY A 573 46.27 -21.57 -14.86
CA GLY A 573 47.30 -21.42 -13.84
C GLY A 573 47.81 -22.77 -13.34
N ASP A 574 48.01 -22.87 -12.03
CA ASP A 574 48.56 -24.08 -11.40
C ASP A 574 47.48 -25.11 -11.03
N ASP A 575 47.81 -26.39 -11.22
CA ASP A 575 47.05 -27.53 -10.67
C ASP A 575 47.87 -28.20 -9.57
N HIS A 576 47.40 -28.09 -8.33
CA HIS A 576 48.00 -28.72 -7.16
C HIS A 576 47.12 -29.85 -6.64
N LEU A 577 47.67 -31.08 -6.63
CA LEU A 577 47.00 -32.23 -6.07
C LEU A 577 47.82 -32.88 -4.95
N ILE A 578 47.24 -32.95 -3.75
CA ILE A 578 47.78 -33.70 -2.62
C ILE A 578 46.87 -34.90 -2.35
N VAL A 579 47.41 -36.11 -2.43
CA VAL A 579 46.71 -37.35 -2.07
C VAL A 579 47.44 -37.99 -0.90
N LYS A 580 46.82 -37.99 0.29
CA LYS A 580 47.41 -38.62 1.49
C LYS A 580 47.37 -40.15 1.42
N GLY A 581 46.36 -40.69 0.73
CA GLY A 581 46.21 -42.12 0.50
C GLY A 581 46.83 -42.58 -0.83
N SER A 582 46.27 -43.65 -1.40
CA SER A 582 46.69 -44.13 -2.72
C SER A 582 46.01 -43.36 -3.86
N ARG A 583 46.79 -42.91 -4.86
CA ARG A 583 46.26 -42.51 -6.17
C ARG A 583 46.44 -43.66 -7.15
N ARG A 584 45.34 -44.20 -7.69
CA ARG A 584 45.37 -45.27 -8.72
C ARG A 584 44.72 -44.75 -10.00
N HIS A 585 45.32 -45.08 -11.14
CA HIS A 585 44.79 -44.78 -12.47
C HIS A 585 44.85 -46.03 -13.32
N THR A 586 43.72 -46.40 -13.92
CA THR A 586 43.65 -47.38 -15.01
C THR A 586 43.21 -46.65 -16.26
N ILE A 587 43.94 -46.86 -17.35
CA ILE A 587 43.66 -46.24 -18.65
C ILE A 587 43.66 -47.38 -19.65
N ASP A 588 42.48 -47.76 -20.13
CA ASP A 588 42.35 -48.85 -21.11
C ASP A 588 42.80 -48.43 -22.52
N GLY A 589 42.76 -47.12 -22.80
CA GLY A 589 43.27 -46.51 -24.03
C GLY A 589 44.66 -45.89 -23.89
N ASN A 590 44.91 -44.83 -24.65
CA ASN A 590 46.22 -44.16 -24.66
C ASN A 590 46.36 -43.13 -23.52
N ARG A 591 47.54 -43.08 -22.90
CA ARG A 591 47.97 -41.96 -22.03
C ARG A 591 49.03 -41.13 -22.75
N SER A 592 48.69 -39.88 -23.07
CA SER A 592 49.61 -38.88 -23.63
C SER A 592 50.01 -37.87 -22.55
N LEU A 593 51.30 -37.50 -22.47
CA LEU A 593 51.81 -36.50 -21.54
C LEU A 593 52.87 -35.64 -22.25
N THR A 594 52.64 -34.33 -22.27
CA THR A 594 53.58 -33.33 -22.75
C THR A 594 53.89 -32.37 -21.61
N VAL A 595 55.17 -32.15 -21.32
CA VAL A 595 55.64 -31.16 -20.33
C VAL A 595 56.58 -30.22 -21.06
N ALA A 596 56.22 -28.93 -21.12
CA ALA A 596 56.96 -27.94 -21.91
C ALA A 596 58.26 -27.49 -21.23
N GLN A 597 58.31 -27.55 -19.90
CA GLN A 597 59.47 -27.21 -19.09
C GLN A 597 59.97 -28.47 -18.38
N GLU A 598 59.94 -28.49 -17.05
CA GLU A 598 60.55 -29.54 -16.25
C GLU A 598 59.52 -30.51 -15.68
N ARG A 599 59.88 -31.80 -15.62
CA ARG A 599 59.11 -32.82 -14.89
C ARG A 599 59.97 -33.38 -13.77
N HIS A 600 59.63 -33.03 -12.54
CA HIS A 600 60.30 -33.54 -11.35
C HIS A 600 59.52 -34.73 -10.79
N GLN A 601 60.21 -35.84 -10.50
CA GLN A 601 59.61 -37.00 -9.83
C GLN A 601 60.53 -37.49 -8.73
N LYS A 602 60.09 -37.34 -7.48
CA LYS A 602 60.73 -37.96 -6.31
C LYS A 602 59.86 -39.12 -5.84
N ILE A 603 60.47 -40.30 -5.68
CA ILE A 603 59.80 -41.51 -5.19
C ILE A 603 60.62 -42.01 -4.02
N GLU A 604 60.05 -42.02 -2.81
CA GLU A 604 60.74 -42.52 -1.61
C GLU A 604 60.80 -44.06 -1.57
N GLY A 605 59.80 -44.71 -2.15
CA GLY A 605 59.73 -46.16 -2.30
C GLY A 605 60.22 -46.64 -3.67
N ARG A 606 59.48 -47.58 -4.26
CA ARG A 606 59.80 -48.16 -5.57
C ARG A 606 59.18 -47.37 -6.71
N TYR A 607 60.01 -46.97 -7.68
CA TYR A 607 59.55 -46.59 -9.02
C TYR A 607 59.68 -47.77 -9.97
N ALA A 608 58.61 -48.15 -10.68
CA ALA A 608 58.61 -49.24 -11.65
C ALA A 608 57.88 -48.81 -12.93
N SER A 609 58.53 -49.02 -14.08
CA SER A 609 57.94 -48.80 -15.40
C SER A 609 58.08 -50.09 -16.22
N LYS A 610 56.95 -50.58 -16.76
CA LYS A 610 56.91 -51.76 -17.63
C LYS A 610 56.15 -51.40 -18.89
N ALA A 611 56.77 -51.63 -20.05
CA ALA A 611 56.14 -51.59 -21.36
C ALA A 611 56.27 -52.98 -22.00
N ASN A 612 55.19 -53.47 -22.64
CA ASN A 612 55.22 -54.79 -23.29
C ASN A 612 55.96 -54.76 -24.64
N GLU A 613 55.94 -53.63 -25.34
CA GLU A 613 56.59 -53.47 -26.66
C GLU A 613 57.94 -52.75 -26.55
N GLN A 614 57.92 -51.48 -26.13
CA GLN A 614 59.12 -50.65 -26.08
C GLN A 614 59.02 -49.60 -24.96
N LEU A 615 60.11 -49.45 -24.18
CA LEU A 615 60.35 -48.26 -23.37
C LEU A 615 61.44 -47.42 -24.06
N HIS A 616 61.12 -46.19 -24.45
CA HIS A 616 62.03 -45.28 -25.16
C HIS A 616 62.25 -44.02 -24.33
N VAL A 617 63.50 -43.76 -23.94
CA VAL A 617 63.92 -42.58 -23.17
C VAL A 617 64.99 -41.86 -23.98
N VAL A 618 64.78 -40.57 -24.28
CA VAL A 618 65.69 -39.74 -25.09
C VAL A 618 65.94 -38.44 -24.34
N ALA A 619 67.20 -38.02 -24.29
CA ALA A 619 67.60 -36.67 -23.85
C ALA A 619 68.36 -35.98 -25.00
N GLY A 620 68.09 -34.69 -25.24
CA GLY A 620 68.65 -33.96 -26.37
C GLY A 620 70.15 -33.65 -26.24
N GLU A 621 70.63 -33.46 -25.01
CA GLU A 621 72.03 -33.15 -24.72
C GLU A 621 72.69 -34.22 -23.86
N THR A 622 72.11 -34.51 -22.68
CA THR A 622 72.73 -35.43 -21.72
C THR A 622 71.67 -36.29 -21.02
N LEU A 623 71.92 -37.59 -20.93
CA LEU A 623 71.21 -38.51 -20.05
C LEU A 623 72.19 -38.98 -18.98
N VAL A 624 71.96 -38.57 -17.73
CA VAL A 624 72.80 -38.96 -16.58
C VAL A 624 71.95 -39.79 -15.61
N GLY A 625 72.46 -40.93 -15.18
CA GLY A 625 71.94 -41.68 -14.04
C GLY A 625 73.00 -41.73 -12.96
N GLU A 626 72.69 -41.23 -11.77
CA GLU A 626 73.62 -41.18 -10.62
C GLU A 626 72.98 -41.87 -9.41
N GLY A 627 73.78 -42.57 -8.61
CA GLY A 627 73.36 -43.01 -7.28
C GLY A 627 72.76 -44.42 -7.16
N ALA A 628 73.43 -45.44 -7.68
CA ALA A 628 73.11 -46.83 -7.30
C ALA A 628 74.39 -47.65 -7.08
N ASP A 629 74.40 -48.45 -6.00
CA ASP A 629 75.46 -49.42 -5.71
C ASP A 629 75.51 -50.57 -6.73
N ASP A 630 74.44 -50.73 -7.51
CA ASP A 630 74.27 -51.73 -8.56
C ASP A 630 73.33 -51.21 -9.67
N VAL A 631 73.88 -50.94 -10.84
CA VAL A 631 73.13 -50.67 -12.07
C VAL A 631 73.30 -51.85 -13.02
N THR A 632 72.22 -52.60 -13.26
CA THR A 632 72.24 -53.74 -14.18
C THR A 632 71.30 -53.53 -15.36
N LEU A 633 71.85 -53.61 -16.58
CA LEU A 633 71.11 -53.78 -17.84
C LEU A 633 71.22 -55.25 -18.25
N LYS A 634 70.11 -56.00 -18.17
CA LYS A 634 70.07 -57.43 -18.48
C LYS A 634 69.16 -57.71 -19.67
N GLY A 635 69.64 -58.52 -20.60
CA GLY A 635 68.88 -59.03 -21.74
C GLY A 635 69.09 -60.52 -21.95
N PRO A 636 68.46 -61.12 -22.98
CA PRO A 636 68.54 -62.55 -23.26
C PRO A 636 69.96 -63.06 -23.56
N GLY A 637 70.83 -62.21 -24.10
CA GLY A 637 72.20 -62.57 -24.52
C GLY A 637 73.31 -62.27 -23.50
N GLY A 638 72.98 -61.78 -22.31
CA GLY A 638 73.96 -61.35 -21.30
C GLY A 638 73.49 -60.17 -20.44
N PHE A 639 74.42 -59.59 -19.68
CA PHE A 639 74.17 -58.38 -18.90
C PHE A 639 75.39 -57.45 -18.86
N LEU A 640 75.11 -56.18 -18.61
CA LEU A 640 76.07 -55.18 -18.16
C LEU A 640 75.67 -54.76 -16.76
N ARG A 641 76.58 -54.89 -15.80
CA ARG A 641 76.37 -54.52 -14.40
C ARG A 641 77.48 -53.59 -13.97
N MET A 642 77.12 -52.48 -13.35
CA MET A 642 78.04 -51.52 -12.76
C MET A 642 77.78 -51.55 -11.26
N ASP A 643 78.77 -51.96 -10.48
CA ASP A 643 78.71 -51.99 -9.02
C ASP A 643 80.00 -51.45 -8.40
N ALA A 644 80.13 -51.49 -7.07
CA ALA A 644 81.31 -50.99 -6.37
C ALA A 644 82.64 -51.66 -6.79
N SER A 645 82.60 -52.82 -7.47
CA SER A 645 83.79 -53.52 -7.98
C SER A 645 84.20 -53.12 -9.40
N GLY A 646 83.36 -52.36 -10.11
CA GLY A 646 83.61 -51.86 -11.46
C GLY A 646 82.52 -52.26 -12.47
N ILE A 647 82.88 -52.23 -13.76
CA ILE A 647 81.97 -52.57 -14.86
C ILE A 647 82.16 -54.04 -15.24
N THR A 648 81.16 -54.87 -14.95
CA THR A 648 81.11 -56.28 -15.40
C THR A 648 80.32 -56.39 -16.69
N ILE A 649 80.95 -56.87 -17.75
CA ILE A 649 80.32 -57.17 -19.04
C ILE A 649 80.37 -58.69 -19.25
N LYS A 650 79.22 -59.36 -19.23
CA LYS A 650 79.12 -60.80 -19.47
C LYS A 650 78.09 -61.08 -20.57
N GLY A 651 78.56 -61.56 -21.71
CA GLY A 651 77.70 -61.98 -22.83
C GLY A 651 78.34 -63.10 -23.64
N THR A 652 77.55 -63.78 -24.46
CA THR A 652 78.01 -64.88 -25.32
C THR A 652 79.07 -64.42 -26.34
N VAL A 653 78.94 -63.18 -26.82
CA VAL A 653 79.93 -62.45 -27.64
C VAL A 653 79.90 -60.98 -27.21
N VAL A 654 81.07 -60.41 -26.90
CA VAL A 654 81.23 -59.00 -26.54
C VAL A 654 82.03 -58.31 -27.65
N LYS A 655 81.41 -57.39 -28.39
CA LYS A 655 82.06 -56.62 -29.47
C LYS A 655 82.35 -55.20 -28.97
N ILE A 656 83.62 -54.85 -28.85
CA ILE A 656 84.08 -53.52 -28.43
C ILE A 656 84.80 -52.89 -29.62
N ASN A 657 84.35 -51.71 -30.07
CA ASN A 657 84.90 -50.95 -31.21
C ASN A 657 84.87 -51.64 -32.59
N VAL A 658 84.03 -52.66 -32.81
CA VAL A 658 83.88 -53.35 -34.10
C VAL A 658 82.41 -53.55 -34.46
N GLY A 659 81.93 -52.82 -35.48
CA GLY A 659 80.70 -53.07 -36.26
C GLY A 659 79.37 -53.21 -35.51
N GLY A 660 78.47 -52.24 -35.69
CA GLY A 660 77.05 -52.31 -35.30
C GLY A 660 76.38 -50.94 -35.37
N SER A 661 75.10 -50.90 -35.74
CA SER A 661 74.27 -49.69 -35.67
C SER A 661 73.35 -49.75 -34.43
N PRO A 662 73.11 -48.63 -33.74
CA PRO A 662 72.22 -48.60 -32.59
C PRO A 662 70.78 -48.97 -33.00
N GLY A 663 70.04 -49.57 -32.07
CA GLY A 663 68.61 -49.82 -32.27
C GLY A 663 67.85 -48.51 -32.48
N ARG A 664 66.93 -48.48 -33.46
CA ARG A 664 66.06 -47.31 -33.69
C ARG A 664 64.86 -47.36 -32.75
N GLY A 665 64.72 -46.34 -31.90
CA GLY A 665 63.47 -46.05 -31.19
C GLY A 665 62.42 -45.49 -32.17
N ARG A 666 61.13 -45.75 -31.91
CA ARG A 666 60.04 -45.23 -32.77
C ARG A 666 59.79 -43.71 -32.62
N GLY A 667 60.51 -43.03 -31.72
CA GLY A 667 60.24 -41.64 -31.35
C GLY A 667 58.92 -41.49 -30.59
N SER A 668 58.68 -40.33 -29.98
CA SER A 668 57.40 -40.03 -29.33
C SER A 668 56.81 -38.74 -29.90
N ARG A 669 55.55 -38.78 -30.32
CA ARG A 669 54.72 -37.61 -30.65
C ARG A 669 53.44 -37.68 -29.82
N PRO A 670 53.45 -37.17 -28.57
CA PRO A 670 52.26 -37.18 -27.73
C PRO A 670 51.12 -36.40 -28.39
N GLU A 671 49.92 -36.99 -28.45
CA GLU A 671 48.71 -36.29 -28.88
C GLU A 671 48.33 -35.21 -27.85
N LEU A 672 47.93 -34.02 -28.32
CA LEU A 672 47.46 -32.94 -27.45
C LEU A 672 46.01 -33.18 -27.02
N PRO A 673 45.62 -32.84 -25.77
CA PRO A 673 44.24 -32.92 -25.34
C PRO A 673 43.32 -32.03 -26.17
N ALA A 674 42.09 -32.48 -26.43
CA ALA A 674 41.06 -31.62 -27.00
C ALA A 674 40.66 -30.52 -26.01
N LEU A 675 40.52 -29.28 -26.49
CA LEU A 675 40.18 -28.13 -25.65
C LEU A 675 38.83 -28.35 -24.92
N ALA A 676 38.78 -27.90 -23.67
CA ALA A 676 37.53 -27.77 -22.92
C ALA A 676 36.61 -26.79 -23.66
N LEU A 677 35.32 -27.14 -23.74
CA LEU A 677 34.32 -26.27 -24.35
C LEU A 677 33.98 -25.16 -23.35
N GLN A 678 34.01 -23.91 -23.80
CA GLN A 678 33.49 -22.80 -22.99
C GLN A 678 31.97 -22.87 -22.97
N ALA A 679 31.38 -22.78 -21.78
CA ALA A 679 29.95 -22.53 -21.69
C ALA A 679 29.65 -21.18 -22.36
N PRO A 680 28.57 -21.07 -23.15
CA PRO A 680 28.15 -19.79 -23.67
C PRO A 680 27.85 -18.86 -22.49
N LYS A 681 28.49 -17.69 -22.46
CA LYS A 681 28.14 -16.66 -21.48
C LYS A 681 26.66 -16.31 -21.68
N ALA A 682 25.86 -16.51 -20.64
CA ALA A 682 24.47 -16.11 -20.70
C ALA A 682 24.42 -14.58 -20.76
N GLU A 683 24.05 -14.03 -21.91
CA GLU A 683 23.67 -12.62 -21.98
C GLU A 683 22.43 -12.41 -21.12
N VAL A 684 22.58 -11.67 -20.02
CA VAL A 684 21.45 -11.18 -19.26
C VAL A 684 20.68 -10.22 -20.17
N GLN A 685 19.64 -10.70 -20.85
CA GLN A 685 18.72 -9.83 -21.59
C GLN A 685 17.96 -8.95 -20.60
N ALA A 686 18.50 -7.76 -20.36
CA ALA A 686 17.82 -6.68 -19.69
C ALA A 686 16.69 -6.18 -20.61
N GLY A 687 15.44 -6.43 -20.23
CA GLY A 687 14.29 -5.69 -20.74
C GLY A 687 14.37 -4.22 -20.31
N ALA A 688 14.92 -3.38 -21.20
CA ALA A 688 14.80 -1.93 -21.37
C ALA A 688 14.83 -0.99 -20.14
N THR A 689 15.97 -0.33 -19.89
CA THR A 689 16.33 1.02 -20.41
C THR A 689 17.70 1.45 -19.84
N LYS A 690 18.51 2.08 -20.71
CA LYS A 690 19.89 2.48 -20.45
C LYS A 690 20.02 3.53 -19.34
N ALA A 691 20.94 3.30 -18.42
CA ALA A 691 21.89 4.33 -17.98
C ALA A 691 23.25 3.64 -17.76
N ALA A 692 24.22 4.02 -18.58
CA ALA A 692 25.58 3.49 -18.58
C ALA A 692 26.38 4.08 -17.41
N GLY A 693 27.18 3.25 -16.74
CA GLY A 693 28.25 3.64 -15.82
C GLY A 693 29.43 2.69 -16.02
N PRO A 694 30.68 3.19 -16.08
CA PRO A 694 31.81 2.44 -16.60
C PRO A 694 32.30 1.37 -15.61
N SER A 695 32.67 0.20 -16.15
CA SER A 695 33.46 -0.82 -15.45
C SER A 695 34.85 -0.28 -15.13
N ARG A 696 35.29 -0.36 -13.86
CA ARG A 696 36.68 -0.11 -13.47
C ARG A 696 37.33 -1.45 -13.14
N ALA A 697 38.41 -1.75 -13.86
CA ALA A 697 39.20 -2.95 -13.75
C ALA A 697 39.88 -3.04 -12.37
N MET A 698 39.98 -4.26 -11.85
CA MET A 698 40.83 -4.58 -10.70
C MET A 698 42.30 -4.31 -11.07
N VAL A 699 42.97 -3.47 -10.29
CA VAL A 699 44.42 -3.39 -10.23
C VAL A 699 44.86 -4.01 -8.91
N GLN A 700 45.83 -4.92 -9.02
CA GLN A 700 46.50 -5.62 -7.93
C GLN A 700 47.50 -4.69 -7.20
N GLU A 701 47.80 -5.08 -5.96
CA GLU A 701 48.95 -4.74 -5.11
C GLU A 701 48.81 -3.61 -4.06
N GLY A 702 48.74 -4.05 -2.80
CA GLY A 702 48.99 -3.24 -1.61
C GLY A 702 49.41 -4.12 -0.41
N ALA A 703 50.72 -4.31 -0.28
CA ALA A 703 51.51 -4.81 0.88
C ALA A 703 51.10 -6.11 1.62
N LYS A 704 52.06 -7.04 1.69
CA LYS A 704 51.98 -8.34 2.39
C LYS A 704 51.91 -8.22 3.94
N PRO A 705 51.42 -9.24 4.66
CA PRO A 705 51.09 -9.19 6.09
C PRO A 705 52.27 -9.14 7.10
N ASP A 706 53.53 -9.10 6.65
CA ASP A 706 54.70 -9.36 7.52
C ASP A 706 55.40 -8.10 8.08
N THR A 707 54.83 -6.89 7.96
CA THR A 707 55.44 -5.64 8.48
C THR A 707 54.96 -5.31 9.91
N PRO A 708 55.87 -5.06 10.89
CA PRO A 708 55.51 -4.76 12.27
C PRO A 708 54.51 -3.59 12.43
N LYS A 709 53.60 -3.66 13.41
CA LYS A 709 52.56 -2.64 13.67
C LYS A 709 53.12 -1.22 13.78
N ALA A 710 54.25 -1.05 14.48
CA ALA A 710 54.90 0.25 14.68
C ALA A 710 55.33 0.92 13.36
N GLU A 711 55.87 0.14 12.42
CA GLU A 711 56.28 0.65 11.10
C GLU A 711 55.07 1.02 10.22
N ARG A 712 54.00 0.21 10.26
CA ARG A 712 52.75 0.52 9.54
C ARG A 712 52.10 1.80 10.06
N LEU A 713 52.10 2.02 11.38
CA LEU A 713 51.52 3.23 11.99
C LEU A 713 52.39 4.47 11.70
N ALA A 714 53.71 4.35 11.73
CA ALA A 714 54.62 5.43 11.37
C ALA A 714 54.44 5.86 9.90
N ALA A 715 54.36 4.91 8.97
CA ALA A 715 54.11 5.19 7.55
C ALA A 715 52.76 5.89 7.34
N ARG A 716 51.71 5.47 8.05
CA ARG A 716 50.38 6.11 7.96
C ARG A 716 50.36 7.52 8.56
N LYS A 717 51.07 7.77 9.66
CA LYS A 717 51.22 9.12 10.24
C LYS A 717 51.90 10.07 9.27
N GLN A 718 52.96 9.62 8.60
CA GLN A 718 53.62 10.42 7.56
C GLN A 718 52.67 10.70 6.39
N LEU A 719 51.93 9.69 5.91
CA LEU A 719 50.96 9.85 4.82
C LEU A 719 49.85 10.87 5.14
N ILE A 720 49.33 10.85 6.38
CA ILE A 720 48.34 11.82 6.86
C ILE A 720 48.93 13.24 6.88
N ALA A 721 50.16 13.39 7.37
CA ALA A 721 50.85 14.67 7.41
C ALA A 721 51.08 15.23 5.99
N ASP A 722 51.53 14.37 5.07
CA ASP A 722 51.76 14.73 3.66
C ASP A 722 50.44 15.11 2.96
N ALA A 723 49.35 14.39 3.24
CA ALA A 723 48.02 14.71 2.70
C ALA A 723 47.48 16.04 3.21
N ARG A 724 47.67 16.33 4.51
CA ARG A 724 47.29 17.63 5.12
C ARG A 724 48.11 18.78 4.55
N ALA A 725 49.43 18.60 4.38
CA ALA A 725 50.29 19.60 3.76
C ALA A 725 49.89 19.88 2.30
N ARG A 726 49.62 18.83 1.50
CA ARG A 726 49.10 18.99 0.13
C ARG A 726 47.74 19.69 0.09
N ALA A 727 46.89 19.45 1.08
CA ALA A 727 45.59 20.12 1.19
C ALA A 727 45.71 21.62 1.54
N GLU A 728 46.79 22.05 2.19
CA GLU A 728 47.06 23.47 2.46
C GLU A 728 47.48 24.26 1.22
N GLU A 729 48.13 23.60 0.25
CA GLU A 729 48.51 24.19 -1.04
C GLU A 729 47.33 24.34 -2.02
N LEU A 730 46.21 23.66 -1.75
CA LEU A 730 45.01 23.70 -2.57
C LEU A 730 44.05 24.84 -2.13
N PRO A 731 43.26 25.41 -3.07
CA PRO A 731 42.29 26.45 -2.74
C PRO A 731 41.32 26.00 -1.63
N PRO A 732 40.94 26.87 -0.67
CA PRO A 732 40.16 26.48 0.51
C PRO A 732 38.85 25.73 0.23
N ASN A 733 38.23 26.01 -0.92
CA ASN A 733 36.95 25.45 -1.36
C ASN A 733 37.09 24.38 -2.46
N SER A 734 38.31 23.91 -2.76
CA SER A 734 38.47 22.90 -3.81
C SER A 734 37.91 21.54 -3.36
N PRO A 735 37.19 20.81 -4.23
CA PRO A 735 36.71 19.47 -3.92
C PRO A 735 37.83 18.51 -3.55
N GLU A 736 39.03 18.70 -4.14
CA GLU A 736 40.21 17.89 -3.87
C GLU A 736 40.77 18.13 -2.46
N ARG A 737 40.83 19.38 -2.00
CA ARG A 737 41.21 19.73 -0.63
C ARG A 737 40.28 19.08 0.40
N GLN A 738 38.97 19.17 0.16
CA GLN A 738 37.97 18.57 1.05
C GLN A 738 38.09 17.05 1.09
N ARG A 739 38.39 16.40 -0.04
CA ARG A 739 38.62 14.94 -0.10
C ARG A 739 39.87 14.51 0.64
N LEU A 740 41.00 15.20 0.42
CA LEU A 740 42.27 14.87 1.09
C LEU A 740 42.16 15.03 2.61
N LEU A 741 41.54 16.12 3.08
CA LEU A 741 41.32 16.32 4.52
C LEU A 741 40.35 15.28 5.10
N ALA A 742 39.25 14.98 4.39
CA ALA A 742 38.30 13.96 4.84
C ALA A 742 38.90 12.54 4.88
N ALA A 743 39.78 12.19 3.93
CA ALA A 743 40.49 10.92 3.92
C ALA A 743 41.55 10.85 5.02
N ALA A 744 42.30 11.93 5.25
CA ALA A 744 43.27 12.04 6.34
C ALA A 744 42.60 11.90 7.72
N ASP A 745 41.51 12.63 7.95
CA ASP A 745 40.75 12.59 9.21
C ASP A 745 40.04 11.24 9.42
N ARG A 746 39.60 10.57 8.35
CA ARG A 746 39.00 9.23 8.44
C ARG A 746 40.05 8.16 8.68
N LEU A 747 41.21 8.21 8.02
CA LEU A 747 42.31 7.27 8.27
C LEU A 747 42.86 7.40 9.70
N GLU A 748 43.02 8.63 10.21
CA GLU A 748 43.48 8.88 11.58
C GLU A 748 42.54 8.24 12.61
N ARG A 749 41.22 8.50 12.50
CA ARG A 749 40.21 7.91 13.38
C ARG A 749 40.09 6.40 13.25
N ASN A 750 40.14 5.87 12.02
CA ASN A 750 40.00 4.43 11.78
C ASN A 750 41.25 3.63 12.21
N ASN A 751 42.43 4.24 12.23
CA ASN A 751 43.63 3.62 12.81
C ASN A 751 43.45 3.36 14.31
N HIS A 752 42.80 4.28 15.03
CA HIS A 752 42.48 4.11 16.44
C HIS A 752 41.31 3.13 16.65
N SER A 753 40.23 3.30 15.88
CA SER A 753 39.00 2.52 16.07
C SER A 753 39.16 1.03 15.75
N VAL A 754 40.07 0.65 14.84
CA VAL A 754 40.36 -0.78 14.61
C VAL A 754 41.01 -1.45 15.82
N GLU A 755 41.73 -0.71 16.66
CA GLU A 755 42.32 -1.25 17.89
C GLU A 755 41.22 -1.47 18.94
N MET A 756 40.34 -0.49 19.11
CA MET A 756 39.16 -0.62 19.97
C MET A 756 38.24 -1.77 19.54
N ALA A 757 38.14 -2.01 18.23
CA ALA A 757 37.42 -3.12 17.64
C ALA A 757 38.04 -4.47 18.02
N ARG A 758 39.36 -4.62 17.89
CA ARG A 758 40.09 -5.84 18.29
C ARG A 758 40.02 -6.11 19.79
N LEU A 759 40.07 -5.06 20.62
CA LEU A 759 39.88 -5.19 22.06
C LEU A 759 38.45 -5.66 22.40
N SER A 760 37.44 -5.09 21.74
CA SER A 760 36.04 -5.55 21.83
C SER A 760 35.83 -6.99 21.36
N GLN A 761 36.63 -7.49 20.41
CA GLN A 761 36.62 -8.90 20.01
C GLN A 761 37.26 -9.79 21.08
N SER A 762 38.39 -9.36 21.63
CA SER A 762 39.20 -10.18 22.54
C SER A 762 38.51 -10.53 23.88
N VAL A 763 37.43 -9.85 24.27
CA VAL A 763 36.64 -10.24 25.45
C VAL A 763 35.77 -11.49 25.20
N TYR A 764 35.65 -11.94 23.96
CA TYR A 764 34.92 -13.15 23.56
C TYR A 764 35.83 -14.36 23.33
N ASP A 765 37.15 -14.16 23.25
CA ASP A 765 38.13 -15.20 22.91
C ASP A 765 39.09 -15.48 24.08
N ASP A 766 39.48 -16.74 24.27
CA ASP A 766 40.45 -17.16 25.29
C ASP A 766 41.92 -17.01 24.81
N GLU A 767 42.15 -16.51 23.59
CA GLU A 767 43.46 -16.52 22.89
C GLU A 767 44.45 -15.42 23.32
N GLY A 768 44.12 -14.58 24.31
CA GLY A 768 44.99 -13.54 24.85
C GLY A 768 44.77 -12.13 24.25
N ALA A 769 45.52 -11.15 24.73
CA ALA A 769 45.35 -9.75 24.31
C ALA A 769 45.91 -9.50 22.88
N PRO A 770 45.30 -8.60 22.08
CA PRO A 770 45.78 -8.27 20.74
C PRO A 770 47.23 -7.72 20.70
N GLU A 771 47.88 -7.76 19.53
CA GLU A 771 49.25 -7.23 19.33
C GLU A 771 49.42 -5.79 19.87
N GLY A 772 50.36 -5.62 20.81
CA GLY A 772 50.66 -4.34 21.47
C GLY A 772 49.78 -3.99 22.67
N TRP A 773 48.96 -4.95 23.14
CA TRP A 773 48.10 -4.81 24.31
C TRP A 773 48.36 -5.95 25.29
N ARG A 774 48.32 -5.62 26.59
CA ARG A 774 48.35 -6.57 27.70
C ARG A 774 47.03 -6.49 28.45
N ARG A 775 46.40 -7.64 28.71
CA ARG A 775 45.22 -7.70 29.57
C ARG A 775 45.65 -7.63 31.04
N ILE A 776 45.09 -6.69 31.80
CA ILE A 776 45.36 -6.54 33.23
C ILE A 776 44.41 -7.48 33.98
N PRO A 777 44.92 -8.47 34.73
CA PRO A 777 44.07 -9.33 35.53
C PRO A 777 43.57 -8.58 36.79
N PRO A 778 42.37 -8.89 37.32
CA PRO A 778 41.77 -8.15 38.46
C PRO A 778 42.68 -8.03 39.69
N GLU A 779 43.54 -9.00 39.95
CA GLU A 779 44.51 -9.00 41.05
C GLU A 779 45.63 -7.95 40.92
N GLU A 780 45.95 -7.51 39.70
CA GLU A 780 46.92 -6.45 39.41
C GLU A 780 46.27 -5.04 39.42
N MET A 781 44.95 -4.95 39.55
CA MET A 781 44.24 -3.67 39.55
C MET A 781 44.34 -2.94 40.90
N PRO A 782 44.32 -1.59 40.90
CA PRO A 782 44.24 -0.79 42.12
C PRO A 782 43.03 -1.19 42.99
N PRO A 783 43.10 -1.03 44.34
CA PRO A 783 42.07 -1.50 45.27
C PRO A 783 40.63 -1.11 44.88
N GLY A 784 40.40 0.16 44.51
CA GLY A 784 39.06 0.65 44.13
C GLY A 784 38.48 0.02 42.86
N LEU A 785 39.32 -0.54 41.99
CA LEU A 785 38.92 -1.28 40.79
C LEU A 785 38.81 -2.78 41.04
N ARG A 786 39.69 -3.32 41.89
CA ARG A 786 39.68 -4.74 42.29
C ARG A 786 38.38 -5.14 43.00
N ASP A 787 37.75 -4.20 43.70
CA ASP A 787 36.49 -4.43 44.42
C ASP A 787 35.24 -4.43 43.50
N GLN A 788 35.40 -4.14 42.20
CA GLN A 788 34.30 -4.17 41.24
C GLN A 788 34.05 -5.58 40.69
N VAL A 789 32.81 -5.84 40.25
CA VAL A 789 32.45 -7.09 39.59
C VAL A 789 32.89 -7.00 38.12
N TRP A 790 33.96 -7.72 37.76
CA TRP A 790 34.46 -7.80 36.37
C TRP A 790 33.90 -9.00 35.60
N GLU A 791 33.34 -10.00 36.30
CA GLU A 791 32.66 -11.15 35.74
C GLU A 791 31.51 -11.57 36.67
N ASP A 792 30.31 -11.70 36.13
CA ASP A 792 29.16 -12.33 36.80
C ASP A 792 28.61 -13.43 35.88
N LYS A 793 28.76 -14.68 36.32
CA LYS A 793 28.36 -15.85 35.54
C LYS A 793 26.85 -16.05 35.51
N ASP A 794 26.12 -15.56 36.51
CA ASP A 794 24.67 -15.73 36.61
C ASP A 794 23.95 -14.78 35.64
N SER A 795 24.46 -13.55 35.51
CA SER A 795 23.95 -12.59 34.54
C SER A 795 24.64 -12.70 33.17
N GLY A 796 25.73 -13.46 33.05
CA GLY A 796 26.59 -13.50 31.85
C GLY A 796 27.44 -12.24 31.62
N PHE A 797 27.52 -11.32 32.60
CA PHE A 797 28.29 -10.08 32.51
C PHE A 797 29.79 -10.35 32.50
N TYR A 798 30.52 -9.61 31.66
CA TYR A 798 31.97 -9.67 31.64
C TYR A 798 32.58 -8.38 31.10
N ALA A 799 33.64 -7.92 31.75
CA ALA A 799 34.46 -6.80 31.34
C ALA A 799 35.95 -7.13 31.53
N ALA A 800 36.81 -6.54 30.71
CA ALA A 800 38.24 -6.67 30.82
C ALA A 800 38.94 -5.32 30.67
N MET A 801 40.01 -5.13 31.42
CA MET A 801 40.88 -3.96 31.30
C MET A 801 42.15 -4.33 30.56
N TYR A 802 42.59 -3.47 29.66
CA TYR A 802 43.79 -3.62 28.86
C TYR A 802 44.70 -2.41 29.04
N GLU A 803 46.00 -2.63 28.91
CA GLU A 803 47.03 -1.62 28.88
C GLU A 803 47.91 -1.84 27.65
N SER A 804 48.07 -0.81 26.83
CA SER A 804 48.96 -0.85 25.67
C SER A 804 50.42 -0.71 26.08
N ASP A 805 51.34 -1.02 25.16
CA ASP A 805 52.78 -0.85 25.37
C ASP A 805 53.20 0.61 25.68
N ASP A 806 52.38 1.60 25.29
CA ASP A 806 52.57 3.03 25.57
C ASP A 806 51.76 3.55 26.78
N GLY A 807 51.10 2.66 27.52
CA GLY A 807 50.47 2.94 28.83
C GLY A 807 49.01 3.41 28.78
N GLN A 808 48.39 3.46 27.59
CA GLN A 808 46.96 3.74 27.41
C GLN A 808 46.12 2.61 28.00
N LYS A 809 45.04 2.96 28.68
CA LYS A 809 44.15 2.00 29.36
C LYS A 809 42.80 1.95 28.69
N VAL A 810 42.28 0.75 28.47
CA VAL A 810 40.97 0.54 27.83
C VAL A 810 40.16 -0.49 28.60
N VAL A 811 38.88 -0.23 28.79
CA VAL A 811 37.92 -1.20 29.34
C VAL A 811 37.00 -1.68 28.23
N ALA A 812 36.99 -2.99 27.97
CA ALA A 812 36.12 -3.62 26.99
C ALA A 812 35.01 -4.43 27.68
N PHE A 813 33.77 -4.28 27.21
CA PHE A 813 32.60 -5.00 27.73
C PHE A 813 32.11 -6.08 26.76
N ARG A 814 31.80 -7.27 27.27
CA ARG A 814 31.26 -8.39 26.51
C ARG A 814 29.74 -8.36 26.44
N GLY A 815 29.18 -8.66 25.28
CA GLY A 815 27.75 -8.95 25.08
C GLY A 815 27.38 -10.43 25.30
N THR A 816 26.12 -10.79 25.10
CA THR A 816 25.60 -12.16 25.32
C THR A 816 25.92 -13.10 24.16
N ASN A 817 26.21 -14.38 24.48
CA ASN A 817 26.69 -15.39 23.52
C ASN A 817 25.67 -16.44 23.07
N GLU A 818 24.39 -16.42 23.50
CA GLU A 818 23.43 -17.47 23.09
C GLU A 818 22.16 -16.92 22.42
N ALA A 819 21.82 -17.47 21.25
CA ALA A 819 20.53 -17.25 20.58
C ALA A 819 19.30 -17.71 21.41
N LYS A 820 19.53 -18.48 22.49
CA LYS A 820 18.50 -18.96 23.41
C LYS A 820 18.03 -17.89 24.41
N ASP A 821 18.75 -16.78 24.54
CA ASP A 821 18.48 -15.71 25.51
C ASP A 821 17.63 -14.55 24.96
N TRP A 822 17.25 -14.62 23.68
CA TRP A 822 16.42 -13.59 23.05
C TRP A 822 15.01 -13.51 23.68
N LYS A 823 14.48 -14.63 24.19
CA LYS A 823 13.17 -14.68 24.86
C LYS A 823 13.17 -14.00 26.24
N THR A 824 14.34 -13.79 26.83
CA THR A 824 14.54 -13.05 28.09
C THR A 824 14.86 -11.56 27.85
N ASN A 825 15.30 -11.20 26.63
CA ASN A 825 15.78 -9.85 26.26
C ASN A 825 14.75 -8.91 25.61
N ILE A 826 13.60 -9.41 25.13
CA ILE A 826 12.52 -8.54 24.61
C ILE A 826 11.96 -7.56 25.69
N PRO A 827 11.85 -7.93 26.98
CA PRO A 827 11.59 -6.99 28.07
C PRO A 827 12.61 -5.85 28.23
N GLN A 828 13.85 -6.03 27.77
CA GLN A 828 14.96 -5.07 27.97
C GLN A 828 14.90 -3.87 27.02
N GLY A 829 14.47 -4.06 25.77
CA GLY A 829 14.22 -2.96 24.82
C GLY A 829 13.12 -1.98 25.29
N LEU A 830 12.34 -2.39 26.30
CA LEU A 830 11.22 -1.63 26.90
C LEU A 830 11.60 -0.91 28.21
N GLY A 831 12.85 -1.03 28.69
CA GLY A 831 13.37 -0.29 29.85
C GLY A 831 13.17 -0.95 31.23
N MET A 832 13.09 -2.29 31.29
CA MET A 832 13.09 -3.05 32.54
C MET A 832 14.52 -3.31 33.07
N GLU A 833 14.64 -3.55 34.37
CA GLU A 833 15.88 -3.61 35.17
C GLU A 833 16.77 -4.82 34.85
N THR A 834 18.09 -4.62 34.75
CA THR A 834 19.08 -5.70 34.65
C THR A 834 20.37 -5.34 35.39
N ASP A 835 20.98 -6.32 36.06
CA ASP A 835 22.18 -6.12 36.90
C ASP A 835 23.42 -5.74 36.07
N GLN A 836 23.47 -6.14 34.80
CA GLN A 836 24.60 -5.87 33.88
C GLN A 836 24.89 -4.36 33.70
N TYR A 837 23.85 -3.52 33.56
CA TYR A 837 24.03 -2.07 33.41
C TYR A 837 24.47 -1.39 34.72
N ASN A 838 24.11 -1.97 35.87
CA ASN A 838 24.58 -1.50 37.18
C ASN A 838 26.08 -1.82 37.37
N HIS A 839 26.53 -3.00 36.96
CA HIS A 839 27.96 -3.35 36.97
C HIS A 839 28.77 -2.44 36.06
N ALA A 840 28.29 -2.17 34.83
CA ALA A 840 28.95 -1.24 33.91
C ALA A 840 29.03 0.19 34.47
N HIS A 841 27.97 0.64 35.15
CA HIS A 841 27.97 1.93 35.86
C HIS A 841 29.04 1.97 36.98
N HIS A 842 29.10 0.97 37.86
CA HIS A 842 30.07 0.94 38.95
C HIS A 842 31.52 0.87 38.45
N ILE A 843 31.81 0.08 37.42
CA ILE A 843 33.13 0.05 36.77
C ILE A 843 33.47 1.43 36.21
N GLY A 844 32.53 2.09 35.51
CA GLY A 844 32.73 3.44 34.99
C GLY A 844 33.05 4.47 36.09
N GLN A 845 32.35 4.42 37.23
CA GLN A 845 32.64 5.28 38.38
C GLN A 845 34.02 4.99 38.99
N ALA A 846 34.34 3.71 39.18
CA ALA A 846 35.61 3.29 39.78
C ALA A 846 36.80 3.69 38.89
N MET A 847 36.67 3.53 37.56
CA MET A 847 37.69 3.96 36.60
C MET A 847 37.88 5.48 36.61
N ARG A 848 36.79 6.25 36.63
CA ARG A 848 36.85 7.71 36.76
C ARG A 848 37.53 8.15 38.06
N ASN A 849 37.21 7.50 39.17
CA ASN A 849 37.80 7.82 40.47
C ASN A 849 39.29 7.48 40.54
N THR A 850 39.73 6.46 39.80
CA THR A 850 41.11 5.96 39.84
C THR A 850 42.02 6.70 38.86
N TYR A 851 41.55 6.93 37.62
CA TYR A 851 42.38 7.46 36.53
C TYR A 851 41.92 8.82 36.00
N GLY A 852 40.77 9.34 36.44
CA GLY A 852 40.12 10.49 35.82
C GLY A 852 39.46 10.15 34.48
N PRO A 853 38.61 11.04 33.93
CA PRO A 853 37.89 10.79 32.67
C PRO A 853 38.83 10.71 31.45
N ASP A 854 39.97 11.41 31.46
CA ASP A 854 40.92 11.41 30.33
C ASP A 854 42.00 10.33 30.45
N GLY A 855 41.98 9.53 31.52
CA GLY A 855 43.02 8.53 31.82
C GLY A 855 42.76 7.14 31.22
N PHE A 856 41.62 6.92 30.57
CA PHE A 856 41.24 5.64 29.98
C PHE A 856 40.15 5.82 28.92
N GLU A 857 39.90 4.76 28.15
CA GLU A 857 38.82 4.69 27.18
C GLU A 857 37.96 3.45 27.36
N ILE A 858 36.79 3.45 26.73
CA ILE A 858 35.78 2.39 26.85
C ILE A 858 35.38 1.85 25.48
N THR A 859 35.27 0.54 25.34
CA THR A 859 34.85 -0.10 24.09
C THR A 859 33.88 -1.26 24.31
N GLY A 860 33.08 -1.57 23.30
CA GLY A 860 32.18 -2.73 23.34
C GLY A 860 31.41 -2.97 22.04
N HIS A 861 31.03 -4.22 21.81
CA HIS A 861 30.26 -4.67 20.65
C HIS A 861 28.87 -5.19 21.04
N SER A 862 27.84 -4.94 20.21
CA SER A 862 26.47 -5.44 20.44
C SER A 862 25.91 -5.00 21.81
N LEU A 863 25.42 -5.93 22.66
CA LEU A 863 25.00 -5.61 24.03
C LEU A 863 26.16 -5.02 24.86
N GLY A 864 27.39 -5.48 24.65
CA GLY A 864 28.60 -4.91 25.27
C GLY A 864 28.80 -3.44 24.89
N GLY A 865 28.38 -3.02 23.70
CA GLY A 865 28.38 -1.60 23.30
C GLY A 865 27.34 -0.75 24.05
N GLY A 866 26.21 -1.34 24.43
CA GLY A 866 25.24 -0.70 25.32
C GLY A 866 25.79 -0.51 26.74
N LEU A 867 26.48 -1.53 27.27
CA LEU A 867 27.19 -1.46 28.56
C LEU A 867 28.33 -0.44 28.54
N ALA A 868 29.11 -0.41 27.45
CA ALA A 868 30.13 0.60 27.19
C ALA A 868 29.55 2.02 27.21
N SER A 869 28.41 2.23 26.53
CA SER A 869 27.70 3.52 26.53
C SER A 869 27.31 3.94 27.94
N MET A 870 26.89 2.98 28.79
CA MET A 870 26.54 3.23 30.19
C MET A 870 27.75 3.64 31.03
N ALA A 871 28.88 2.96 30.83
CA ALA A 871 30.13 3.30 31.50
C ALA A 871 30.66 4.67 31.04
N VAL A 872 30.49 5.05 29.77
CA VAL A 872 30.88 6.37 29.23
C VAL A 872 30.05 7.49 29.86
N VAL A 873 28.72 7.41 29.84
CA VAL A 873 27.86 8.47 30.44
C VAL A 873 28.06 8.61 31.95
N THR A 874 28.60 7.59 32.58
CA THR A 874 28.93 7.57 34.01
C THR A 874 30.31 8.17 34.30
N SER A 875 31.33 7.73 33.55
CA SER A 875 32.72 8.13 33.76
C SER A 875 33.07 9.48 33.16
N GLY A 876 32.45 9.85 32.05
CA GLY A 876 32.86 10.97 31.21
C GLY A 876 34.09 10.69 30.34
N ALA A 877 34.55 9.43 30.27
CA ALA A 877 35.63 9.02 29.37
C ALA A 877 35.17 8.93 27.92
N GLN A 878 36.11 8.94 26.97
CA GLN A 878 35.80 8.66 25.57
C GLN A 878 35.46 7.18 25.38
N GLY A 879 34.57 6.89 24.44
CA GLY A 879 34.27 5.51 24.09
C GLY A 879 34.03 5.29 22.60
N THR A 880 34.37 4.08 22.16
CA THR A 880 34.13 3.63 20.79
C THR A 880 33.26 2.38 20.83
N THR A 881 32.09 2.39 20.19
CA THR A 881 31.17 1.24 20.21
C THR A 881 30.88 0.70 18.81
N PHE A 882 30.61 -0.60 18.73
CA PHE A 882 30.47 -1.31 17.45
C PHE A 882 29.14 -2.08 17.39
N ASN A 883 28.32 -1.83 16.37
CA ASN A 883 26.98 -2.42 16.20
C ASN A 883 26.19 -2.47 17.52
N SER A 884 26.27 -1.38 18.31
CA SER A 884 25.93 -1.38 19.73
C SER A 884 24.43 -1.33 19.99
N ALA A 885 23.97 -1.95 21.08
CA ALA A 885 22.59 -1.82 21.54
C ALA A 885 22.34 -0.40 22.10
N GLY A 886 21.16 0.17 21.83
CA GLY A 886 20.80 1.49 22.33
C GLY A 886 20.64 1.53 23.86
N LEU A 887 21.28 2.51 24.52
CA LEU A 887 21.05 2.81 25.94
C LEU A 887 19.78 3.66 26.10
N HIS A 888 18.85 3.22 26.96
CA HIS A 888 17.62 3.97 27.20
C HIS A 888 17.81 5.09 28.25
N PRO A 889 17.30 6.33 28.06
CA PRO A 889 17.50 7.42 29.01
C PRO A 889 16.91 7.19 30.40
N ARG A 890 15.93 6.28 30.55
CA ARG A 890 15.43 5.88 31.89
C ARG A 890 16.45 5.03 32.64
N THR A 891 17.22 4.20 31.95
CA THR A 891 18.26 3.35 32.55
C THR A 891 19.40 4.21 33.08
N ALA A 892 19.91 5.15 32.28
CA ALA A 892 20.94 6.09 32.72
C ALA A 892 20.48 6.98 33.89
N ARG A 893 19.26 7.55 33.80
CA ARG A 893 18.70 8.39 34.88
C ARG A 893 18.50 7.63 36.20
N ARG A 894 18.22 6.32 36.16
CA ARG A 894 17.96 5.52 37.37
C ARG A 894 19.17 5.45 38.29
N VAL A 895 20.38 5.40 37.73
CA VAL A 895 21.63 5.40 38.49
C VAL A 895 22.31 6.78 38.52
N GLY A 896 21.57 7.84 38.18
CA GLY A 896 22.08 9.22 38.22
C GLY A 896 23.13 9.55 37.14
N ALA A 897 23.28 8.72 36.10
CA ALA A 897 24.20 9.00 35.00
C ALA A 897 23.61 10.03 34.02
N ASP A 898 24.47 10.94 33.55
CA ASP A 898 24.09 12.01 32.65
C ASP A 898 24.09 11.53 31.19
N PHE A 899 22.92 11.10 30.75
CA PHE A 899 22.69 10.58 29.40
C PHE A 899 23.14 11.55 28.29
N SER A 900 23.12 12.87 28.54
CA SER A 900 23.46 13.85 27.50
C SER A 900 24.93 13.82 27.09
N ARG A 901 25.83 13.34 27.98
CA ARG A 901 27.27 13.27 27.73
C ARG A 901 27.68 12.32 26.62
N GLY A 902 26.90 11.27 26.39
CA GLY A 902 27.28 10.23 25.44
C GLY A 902 27.15 10.66 23.97
N ALA A 903 26.48 11.77 23.67
CA ALA A 903 26.37 12.27 22.30
C ALA A 903 27.72 12.76 21.74
N ASP A 904 28.55 13.39 22.58
CA ASP A 904 29.83 13.97 22.18
C ASP A 904 31.04 13.08 22.51
N LEU A 905 30.88 12.12 23.42
CA LEU A 905 31.97 11.27 23.93
C LEU A 905 32.03 9.88 23.28
N ILE A 906 30.99 9.47 22.53
CA ILE A 906 30.90 8.13 21.94
C ILE A 906 31.04 8.23 20.43
N GLU A 907 32.03 7.55 19.86
CA GLU A 907 32.11 7.25 18.43
C GLU A 907 31.48 5.87 18.18
N THR A 908 30.43 5.80 17.36
CA THR A 908 29.68 4.55 17.12
C THR A 908 29.80 4.12 15.67
N TYR A 909 30.23 2.89 15.47
CA TYR A 909 30.44 2.29 14.17
C TYR A 909 29.37 1.25 13.87
N GLY A 910 28.69 1.41 12.74
CA GLY A 910 27.61 0.54 12.28
C GLY A 910 27.90 -0.09 10.92
N VAL A 911 27.73 -1.41 10.79
CA VAL A 911 27.68 -2.07 9.48
C VAL A 911 26.24 -2.01 8.96
N ALA A 912 26.04 -1.39 7.80
CA ALA A 912 24.74 -1.31 7.15
C ALA A 912 24.20 -2.72 6.87
N GLY A 913 22.93 -2.98 7.21
CA GLY A 913 22.23 -4.26 6.98
C GLY A 913 22.42 -5.35 8.04
N GLU A 914 23.19 -5.11 9.11
CA GLU A 914 23.33 -6.09 10.19
C GLU A 914 22.03 -6.22 11.00
N VAL A 915 21.74 -7.40 11.57
CA VAL A 915 20.44 -7.68 12.22
C VAL A 915 20.13 -6.67 13.33
N LEU A 916 21.13 -6.28 14.13
CA LEU A 916 20.96 -5.26 15.18
C LEU A 916 20.83 -3.84 14.60
N THR A 917 21.65 -3.46 13.62
CA THR A 917 21.57 -2.16 12.94
C THR A 917 20.24 -1.98 12.19
N SER A 918 19.71 -3.08 11.63
CA SER A 918 18.43 -3.13 10.89
C SER A 918 17.22 -3.08 11.83
N VAL A 919 17.28 -3.76 12.99
CA VAL A 919 16.22 -3.74 14.01
C VAL A 919 16.14 -2.39 14.75
N GLN A 920 17.22 -1.62 14.78
CA GLN A 920 17.27 -0.25 15.34
C GLN A 920 16.67 0.83 14.43
N THR A 921 16.26 0.49 13.21
CA THR A 921 15.51 1.39 12.31
C THR A 921 13.98 1.32 12.55
N VAL A 922 13.52 0.41 13.41
CA VAL A 922 12.12 0.26 13.79
C VAL A 922 11.73 1.34 14.81
N PRO A 923 10.63 2.11 14.64
CA PRO A 923 10.29 3.31 15.44
C PRO A 923 10.18 3.15 16.97
N VAL A 924 10.14 1.92 17.48
CA VAL A 924 9.96 1.60 18.91
C VAL A 924 11.29 1.24 19.60
N MET A 925 12.33 0.85 18.84
CA MET A 925 13.67 0.55 19.35
C MET A 925 14.58 1.76 19.09
N ARG A 926 15.27 2.27 20.11
CA ARG A 926 16.13 3.46 19.96
C ARG A 926 17.48 3.10 19.31
N GLN A 927 17.98 4.01 18.46
CA GLN A 927 19.32 3.95 17.88
C GLN A 927 20.40 4.03 18.99
N ALA A 928 21.57 3.46 18.71
CA ALA A 928 22.73 3.57 19.59
C ALA A 928 23.21 5.03 19.75
N MET A 929 23.86 5.31 20.88
CA MET A 929 24.26 6.67 21.28
C MET A 929 25.60 7.05 20.66
N GLY A 930 25.83 8.34 20.44
CA GLY A 930 27.11 8.86 19.96
C GLY A 930 27.07 9.36 18.52
N LYS A 931 28.24 9.76 18.03
CA LYS A 931 28.47 10.18 16.65
C LYS A 931 28.65 8.96 15.77
N TRP A 932 27.79 8.85 14.76
CA TRP A 932 27.65 7.65 13.94
C TRP A 932 28.62 7.63 12.75
N HIS A 933 29.27 6.48 12.51
CA HIS A 933 30.08 6.18 11.32
C HIS A 933 29.58 4.90 10.67
N ASP A 934 29.12 5.04 9.44
CA ASP A 934 28.72 3.88 8.65
C ASP A 934 29.94 3.21 8.02
N LEU A 935 30.03 1.89 8.17
CA LEU A 935 31.03 1.05 7.53
C LEU A 935 30.45 0.42 6.26
N PRO A 936 31.25 0.30 5.18
CA PRO A 936 30.81 -0.39 3.98
C PRO A 936 30.47 -1.85 4.30
N ALA A 937 29.47 -2.39 3.62
CA ALA A 937 29.17 -3.82 3.69
C ALA A 937 30.31 -4.59 3.01
N ILE A 938 31.08 -5.35 3.79
CA ILE A 938 32.18 -6.16 3.27
C ILE A 938 31.87 -7.62 3.48
N GLY A 939 31.77 -8.34 2.38
CA GLY A 939 31.27 -9.71 2.37
C GLY A 939 29.86 -9.75 1.80
N PRO A 940 29.47 -10.89 1.24
CA PRO A 940 28.17 -10.98 0.64
C PRO A 940 27.17 -10.91 1.82
N GLY A 941 26.06 -10.20 1.63
CA GLY A 941 24.95 -10.23 2.58
C GLY A 941 24.31 -8.90 2.98
N MET A 942 24.92 -7.72 2.82
CA MET A 942 24.32 -6.48 3.37
C MET A 942 24.40 -5.18 2.55
N GLY A 943 24.31 -5.24 1.22
CA GLY A 943 24.20 -4.03 0.38
C GLY A 943 22.76 -3.59 0.12
N GLY A 944 22.14 -2.86 1.06
CA GLY A 944 20.90 -2.11 0.83
C GLY A 944 21.24 -0.66 0.46
N THR A 945 20.97 -0.24 -0.77
CA THR A 945 21.20 1.13 -1.24
C THR A 945 20.24 2.12 -0.58
N THR A 946 20.74 2.93 0.35
CA THR A 946 20.18 4.24 0.68
C THR A 946 20.96 5.32 -0.07
N GLY A 947 20.43 5.77 -1.20
CA GLY A 947 20.90 6.99 -1.86
C GLY A 947 20.33 8.22 -1.16
N GLN A 948 21.17 8.97 -0.46
CA GLN A 948 20.95 10.40 -0.20
C GLN A 948 21.75 11.19 -1.23
N GLY A 949 21.04 11.95 -2.06
CA GLY A 949 21.64 12.86 -3.03
C GLY A 949 20.59 13.66 -3.78
N ALA A 950 20.15 14.77 -3.17
CA ALA A 950 19.67 16.03 -3.76
C ALA A 950 18.33 16.54 -3.20
N MET A 951 18.39 17.27 -2.08
CA MET A 951 17.64 18.51 -1.93
C MET A 951 18.46 19.46 -1.03
N LYS A 952 19.20 20.37 -1.66
CA LYS A 952 19.57 21.66 -1.07
C LYS A 952 18.67 22.71 -1.71
N GLY A 953 17.99 23.50 -0.87
CA GLY A 953 17.74 24.91 -1.17
C GLY A 953 16.36 25.45 -0.76
N ALA A 954 16.39 26.35 0.25
CA ALA A 954 15.36 27.26 0.76
C ALA A 954 14.25 26.61 1.61
N GLY A 955 13.97 26.98 2.86
CA GLY A 955 14.45 28.07 3.72
C GLY A 955 13.28 28.56 4.59
N ALA A 956 13.43 28.48 5.92
CA ALA A 956 12.54 28.97 7.00
C ALA A 956 11.10 28.37 7.03
N GLY A 957 10.46 28.05 8.16
CA GLY A 957 10.70 28.25 9.58
C GLY A 957 9.35 28.06 10.29
N ALA A 958 9.39 27.64 11.57
CA ALA A 958 8.32 27.70 12.57
C ALA A 958 7.31 26.53 12.71
N ALA A 959 7.34 25.99 13.95
CA ALA A 959 6.21 25.65 14.82
C ALA A 959 5.43 24.34 14.58
N ILE A 960 5.81 23.30 15.32
CA ILE A 960 4.85 22.35 15.90
C ILE A 960 4.95 22.46 17.43
N GLY A 961 4.02 23.21 18.00
CA GLY A 961 3.64 23.14 19.40
C GLY A 961 2.12 23.09 19.45
N GLY A 962 1.55 22.10 20.12
CA GLY A 962 0.10 22.06 20.30
C GLY A 962 -0.47 20.72 20.75
N ALA A 963 -0.72 20.66 22.06
CA ALA A 963 -1.82 19.92 22.70
C ALA A 963 -1.74 18.38 22.78
N ILE A 964 -1.04 17.95 23.83
CA ILE A 964 -1.45 16.85 24.69
C ILE A 964 -2.60 17.31 25.58
N GLY A 965 -3.68 16.53 25.63
CA GLY A 965 -4.77 16.55 26.62
C GLY A 965 -5.83 15.58 26.13
N GLY A 966 -6.26 14.54 26.84
CA GLY A 966 -6.26 14.26 28.26
C GLY A 966 -7.68 13.80 28.61
N ALA A 967 -7.91 12.49 28.69
CA ALA A 967 -9.07 11.92 29.37
C ALA A 967 -8.80 10.45 29.74
N LYS A 968 -8.56 10.21 31.03
CA LYS A 968 -8.61 8.91 31.70
C LYS A 968 -10.08 8.55 31.98
N GLY A 969 -10.44 7.28 31.89
CA GLY A 969 -11.73 6.76 32.38
C GLY A 969 -11.82 5.24 32.24
N ALA A 970 -11.78 4.55 33.37
CA ALA A 970 -11.72 3.11 33.56
C ALA A 970 -12.86 2.30 32.91
N LEU A 971 -12.54 1.07 32.47
CA LEU A 971 -13.30 -0.13 32.80
C LEU A 971 -12.39 -1.37 32.70
N ILE A 972 -12.21 -2.01 33.85
CA ILE A 972 -11.52 -3.28 34.08
C ILE A 972 -12.54 -4.41 33.85
N GLY A 973 -12.12 -5.48 33.18
CA GLY A 973 -12.71 -6.81 33.33
C GLY A 973 -13.35 -7.40 32.07
N GLY A 974 -12.59 -8.24 31.37
CA GLY A 974 -13.14 -9.16 30.36
C GLY A 974 -12.09 -9.58 29.32
N ALA A 975 -11.85 -10.89 29.22
CA ALA A 975 -11.07 -11.57 28.18
C ALA A 975 -9.53 -11.55 28.28
N ILE A 976 -8.99 -12.23 29.31
CA ILE A 976 -7.72 -12.96 29.16
C ILE A 976 -8.10 -14.35 28.65
N GLY A 977 -8.01 -14.55 27.34
CA GLY A 977 -8.31 -15.82 26.69
C GLY A 977 -8.54 -15.61 25.20
N GLY A 978 -7.47 -15.50 24.41
CA GLY A 978 -7.58 -15.42 22.96
C GLY A 978 -6.60 -14.49 22.24
N ILE A 979 -5.34 -14.36 22.69
CA ILE A 979 -4.24 -13.85 21.86
C ILE A 979 -3.03 -14.73 22.14
N GLY A 980 -3.08 -15.96 21.64
CA GLY A 980 -1.99 -16.93 21.70
C GLY A 980 -1.92 -17.63 20.35
N GLY A 981 -1.16 -17.07 19.42
CA GLY A 981 -0.96 -17.65 18.09
C GLY A 981 -0.61 -16.60 17.06
N GLY A 982 0.67 -16.23 16.98
CA GLY A 982 1.15 -15.35 15.91
C GLY A 982 2.40 -14.54 16.25
N VAL A 983 3.47 -15.18 16.76
CA VAL A 983 4.80 -14.55 16.83
C VAL A 983 5.88 -15.59 16.51
N VAL A 984 6.41 -15.46 15.29
CA VAL A 984 7.82 -15.65 14.88
C VAL A 984 8.50 -16.97 15.26
N SER A 985 8.51 -17.90 14.31
CA SER A 985 9.54 -18.93 14.18
C SER A 985 10.79 -18.32 13.55
N MET A 986 11.68 -17.74 14.37
CA MET A 986 13.07 -17.52 13.95
C MET A 986 13.79 -18.87 13.99
N ALA A 987 14.04 -19.44 12.82
CA ALA A 987 14.97 -20.54 12.67
C ALA A 987 16.39 -20.05 13.02
N LYS A 988 17.13 -20.91 13.72
CA LYS A 988 18.51 -20.74 14.19
C LYS A 988 19.42 -20.06 13.16
N LEU A 989 19.65 -18.76 13.32
CA LEU A 989 20.89 -18.10 12.89
C LEU A 989 21.93 -18.37 13.97
N SER A 990 23.05 -18.99 13.62
CA SER A 990 24.23 -19.02 14.49
C SER A 990 24.80 -17.59 14.57
N VAL A 991 24.31 -16.80 15.52
CA VAL A 991 24.82 -15.47 15.84
C VAL A 991 26.07 -15.63 16.70
N GLU A 992 27.10 -16.29 16.17
CA GLU A 992 28.34 -16.51 16.90
C GLU A 992 29.53 -16.24 15.97
N ARG A 993 30.46 -15.41 16.45
CA ARG A 993 31.75 -14.98 15.86
C ARG A 993 31.76 -14.02 14.67
N HIS A 994 30.72 -13.95 13.83
CA HIS A 994 30.87 -13.25 12.54
C HIS A 994 30.76 -11.71 12.59
N GLY A 995 30.12 -11.10 13.60
CA GLY A 995 29.83 -9.65 13.60
C GLY A 995 31.06 -8.73 13.71
N MET A 996 31.99 -9.05 14.61
CA MET A 996 33.14 -8.16 14.86
C MET A 996 34.19 -8.22 13.74
N ASP A 997 34.31 -9.38 13.06
CA ASP A 997 35.15 -9.51 11.87
C ASP A 997 34.67 -8.60 10.74
N TYR A 998 33.35 -8.45 10.55
CA TYR A 998 32.80 -7.52 9.55
C TYR A 998 33.10 -6.06 9.89
N VAL A 999 33.01 -5.68 11.16
CA VAL A 999 33.37 -4.33 11.62
C VAL A 999 34.86 -4.06 11.40
N ILE A 1000 35.73 -4.98 11.80
CA ILE A 1000 37.20 -4.84 11.63
C ILE A 1000 37.54 -4.75 10.13
N ASN A 1001 36.97 -5.63 9.31
CA ASN A 1001 37.17 -5.60 7.86
C ASN A 1001 36.63 -4.29 7.24
N GLY A 1002 35.46 -3.84 7.67
CA GLY A 1002 34.83 -2.57 7.27
C GLY A 1002 35.76 -1.38 7.49
N ILE A 1003 36.33 -1.28 8.70
CA ILE A 1003 37.29 -0.24 9.07
C ILE A 1003 38.57 -0.39 8.25
N GLU A 1004 39.13 -1.59 8.09
CA GLU A 1004 40.36 -1.84 7.30
C GLU A 1004 40.20 -1.53 5.81
N SER A 1005 39.01 -1.73 5.23
CA SER A 1005 38.74 -1.34 3.85
C SER A 1005 38.65 0.16 3.67
N GLN A 1006 37.95 0.88 4.56
CA GLN A 1006 37.93 2.35 4.51
C GLN A 1006 39.33 2.91 4.65
N LYS A 1007 40.16 2.33 5.54
CA LYS A 1007 41.58 2.72 5.67
C LYS A 1007 42.35 2.51 4.37
N THR A 1008 42.09 1.40 3.67
CA THR A 1008 42.73 1.11 2.38
C THR A 1008 42.32 2.13 1.31
N GLU A 1009 41.03 2.43 1.20
CA GLU A 1009 40.49 3.45 0.29
C GLU A 1009 41.02 4.86 0.60
N ASP A 1010 41.15 5.21 1.89
CA ASP A 1010 41.71 6.50 2.32
C ASP A 1010 43.20 6.61 1.99
N ILE A 1011 43.96 5.54 2.20
CA ILE A 1011 45.39 5.48 1.81
C ILE A 1011 45.51 5.70 0.30
N GLU A 1012 44.70 5.01 -0.51
CA GLU A 1012 44.71 5.16 -1.97
C GLU A 1012 44.32 6.58 -2.41
N THR A 1013 43.29 7.16 -1.77
CA THR A 1013 42.84 8.54 -2.03
C THR A 1013 43.95 9.55 -1.76
N MET A 1014 44.67 9.40 -0.64
CA MET A 1014 45.78 10.30 -0.29
C MET A 1014 47.01 10.10 -1.18
N GLN A 1015 47.26 8.88 -1.66
CA GLN A 1015 48.38 8.59 -2.55
C GLN A 1015 48.14 9.06 -3.99
N THR A 1016 46.93 8.85 -4.53
CA THR A 1016 46.65 9.03 -5.97
C THR A 1016 45.88 10.31 -6.31
N GLY A 1017 45.21 10.95 -5.34
CA GLY A 1017 44.37 12.14 -5.58
C GLY A 1017 43.04 11.85 -6.31
N THR A 1018 42.71 10.58 -6.59
CA THR A 1018 41.46 10.15 -7.22
C THR A 1018 40.85 8.98 -6.43
N PRO A 1019 39.51 8.82 -6.42
CA PRO A 1019 38.85 7.71 -5.73
C PRO A 1019 39.08 6.38 -6.46
#